data_AF-J0LB10-F1
#
_entry.id   AF-J0LB10-F1
#
_cell.length_a   1.000
_cell.length_b   1.000
_cell.length_c   1.000
_cell.angle_alpha   90.00
_cell.angle_beta   90.00
_cell.angle_gamma   90.00
#
_symmetry.space_group_name_H-M   'P 1'
#
loop_
_entity.id
_entity.type
_entity.pdbx_description
1 polymer ?
#
loop_
_entity_poly.entity_id
_entity_poly.type
_entity_poly.pdbx_seq_one_letter_code
_entity_poly.pdbx_strand_id
1 'polypeptide(L)'
;REAETSIKFFALRVFAVPSIAAHCVLHHQIVPRILETIAAFFTNQILKKRIVYPPNPNTEVDVDSMPFKNQRFVPIFSDLRSICSSEAVQRAIVRNAAFITQFGRVCQMFMGTNANKRAVANHVEYEPDAWISVFNVTLSLSRVVKVYGEAAILAVTHQILLACTMTEARLEKDKYGHVRYHTIPLGGNSYTIVNVSVLSGWVSFHHAPYWLLAEHFKHVDLLTHEKLSDIGATSLRDVIRRQASETAFLTVIDLSLRVVAMIAQIRTGLWVRNGFAFRGQLLHYREPMLCELRYDQDLFILQSAFVILDSDVVLVSMLNRFELRDWFTGVMTHAAYEGPHLLSMLEEFLYVVIACVAETGAADKLTMAADIRREILHALAAGPCSFRDLCKRVAERMADDVGFEKVLLEVATFQSPDGPNESGMYELKDEAYDEVNPFFYHYTRNKREEVESILKARLRKTTGDADPVIVPKPIRVTMGPFITLPGVLMTEVLVQIVFYSIHNVLVQTDRADAILDQALYLIMFGLGQHPEELPKYVASRKFELGVTVWHVLAALARTAMFKSHKKRLDWCFDHCGDAFPTELVSVRAAAAQAEARDTNDADAAKKRSAQARKDAGMKQFAAQRQSILEQLEDEDEDGQATEKPESFGTCISFPHGPFGHSPDRHAPKPNTFPPLEPYTGSEPPLAFNGFPYSQTKFGLHASECGHMMHLECFTVYTLSIRQRHRSQAQRNHPENIQRKEFICPLCKSLGNTLFPVTVPEPRMITDQNFSEWIRSTGISLLRAPAERLRDQSQYKTGSGETRRILHDASEGDPLHKMVDTAMFTARSVSGQSRHLRDRIEPVVGERGAGLYLPEDLCAYTIACTEVAQRGSITDMSESNEYGRLPEMLSIPPISQLAGQEALQNVLAGWCSHYGFAYSPSPLDFTISLQRAGVYDLITLPPELDTLFVQEKTVICPRCKTVPNDLAVCLICGTIAIGECNIHTRDCGGVVGLYFLVRRCALLYLYTGNGSFGHAPYLNVHGEIDFSMR
;
A
#
# COMPACT_ATOMS: atom_id res chain seq x y z
N ARG A 1 27.16 27.32 3.45
CA ARG A 1 26.27 26.14 3.63
C ARG A 1 26.86 25.17 4.65
N GLU A 2 28.14 24.77 4.55
CA GLU A 2 28.78 23.80 5.47
C GLU A 2 28.90 24.25 6.94
N ALA A 3 29.22 25.53 7.20
CA ALA A 3 29.30 26.03 8.58
C ALA A 3 27.92 26.07 9.29
N GLU A 4 26.85 26.40 8.54
CA GLU A 4 25.48 26.42 9.07
C GLU A 4 24.97 25.00 9.40
N THR A 5 25.38 23.97 8.63
CA THR A 5 25.08 22.57 8.96
C THR A 5 25.92 22.07 10.13
N SER A 6 27.22 22.41 10.20
CA SER A 6 28.11 21.99 11.28
C SER A 6 27.64 22.47 12.67
N ILE A 7 27.22 23.74 12.80
CA ILE A 7 26.72 24.29 14.08
C ILE A 7 25.38 23.65 14.47
N LYS A 8 24.47 23.38 13.52
CA LYS A 8 23.19 22.70 13.79
C LYS A 8 23.39 21.29 14.34
N PHE A 9 24.29 20.51 13.72
CA PHE A 9 24.60 19.16 14.20
C PHE A 9 25.37 19.17 15.52
N PHE A 10 26.17 20.21 15.78
CA PHE A 10 26.83 20.40 17.06
C PHE A 10 25.81 20.67 18.18
N ALA A 11 24.85 21.58 17.96
CA ALA A 11 23.79 21.87 18.93
C ALA A 11 23.01 20.61 19.32
N LEU A 12 22.61 19.80 18.34
CA LEU A 12 21.92 18.53 18.59
C LEU A 12 22.75 17.58 19.48
N ARG A 13 24.06 17.46 19.22
CA ARG A 13 24.96 16.62 20.02
C ARG A 13 25.18 17.14 21.45
N VAL A 14 25.13 18.46 21.65
CA VAL A 14 25.28 19.10 22.96
C VAL A 14 24.00 18.98 23.78
N PHE A 15 22.85 19.31 23.17
CA PHE A 15 21.56 19.36 23.86
C PHE A 15 20.92 17.99 24.05
N ALA A 16 21.31 16.98 23.29
CA ALA A 16 20.89 15.60 23.53
C ALA A 16 21.55 14.98 24.79
N VAL A 17 22.61 15.58 25.34
CA VAL A 17 23.27 15.08 26.56
C VAL A 17 22.60 15.71 27.80
N PRO A 18 21.90 14.93 28.65
CA PRO A 18 21.08 15.48 29.72
C PRO A 18 21.83 16.34 30.74
N SER A 19 23.08 15.97 31.06
CA SER A 19 23.93 16.70 32.01
C SER A 19 24.36 18.06 31.47
N ILE A 20 24.71 18.14 30.18
CA ILE A 20 25.10 19.39 29.53
C ILE A 20 23.88 20.29 29.35
N ALA A 21 22.74 19.74 28.90
CA ALA A 21 21.48 20.48 28.80
C ALA A 21 21.10 21.11 30.15
N ALA A 22 21.14 20.35 31.24
CA ALA A 22 20.88 20.85 32.59
C ALA A 22 21.84 21.98 32.99
N HIS A 23 23.15 21.81 32.74
CA HIS A 23 24.15 22.83 33.04
C HIS A 23 23.88 24.13 32.26
N CYS A 24 23.58 24.04 30.96
CA CYS A 24 23.25 25.19 30.13
C CYS A 24 21.99 25.93 30.60
N VAL A 25 20.97 25.21 31.06
CA VAL A 25 19.74 25.83 31.58
C VAL A 25 19.98 26.51 32.91
N LEU A 26 20.59 25.81 33.87
CA LEU A 26 20.74 26.29 35.25
C LEU A 26 21.76 27.44 35.38
N HIS A 27 22.81 27.44 34.56
CA HIS A 27 23.91 28.42 34.70
C HIS A 27 23.96 29.48 33.59
N HIS A 28 23.32 29.26 32.44
CA HIS A 28 23.47 30.15 31.27
C HIS A 28 22.16 30.71 30.70
N GLN A 29 21.01 30.46 31.34
CA GLN A 29 19.70 30.99 30.92
C GLN A 29 19.39 30.70 29.45
N ILE A 30 19.78 29.53 28.95
CA ILE A 30 19.69 29.21 27.52
C ILE A 30 18.23 29.16 27.03
N VAL A 31 17.31 28.63 27.83
CA VAL A 31 15.88 28.52 27.47
C VAL A 31 15.23 29.90 27.29
N PRO A 32 15.32 30.84 28.25
CA PRO A 32 14.84 32.22 28.07
C PRO A 32 15.40 32.89 26.81
N ARG A 33 16.70 32.74 26.55
CA ARG A 33 17.35 33.30 25.36
C ARG A 33 16.78 32.71 24.07
N ILE A 34 16.55 31.39 24.03
CA ILE A 34 15.93 30.74 22.87
C ILE A 34 14.51 31.25 22.67
N LEU A 35 13.69 31.34 23.73
CA LEU A 35 12.31 31.84 23.65
C LEU A 35 12.24 33.30 23.17
N GLU A 36 13.11 34.17 23.69
CA GLU A 36 13.22 35.57 23.24
C GLU A 36 13.73 35.68 21.79
N THR A 37 14.63 34.76 21.38
CA THR A 37 15.11 34.67 19.99
C THR A 37 13.98 34.26 19.04
N ILE A 38 13.16 33.27 19.42
CA ILE A 38 11.96 32.87 18.69
C ILE A 38 11.01 34.05 18.58
N ALA A 39 10.75 34.74 19.69
CA ALA A 39 9.86 35.90 19.71
C ALA A 39 10.35 37.01 18.76
N ALA A 40 11.63 37.40 18.85
CA ALA A 40 12.22 38.40 17.98
C ALA A 40 12.21 37.98 16.49
N PHE A 41 12.47 36.69 16.21
CA PHE A 41 12.47 36.16 14.85
C PHE A 41 11.08 36.24 14.22
N PHE A 42 10.03 35.76 14.89
CA PHE A 42 8.67 35.72 14.33
C PHE A 42 7.93 37.07 14.37
N THR A 43 8.42 38.03 15.16
CA THR A 43 7.99 39.44 15.06
C THR A 43 8.83 40.24 14.06
N ASN A 44 9.63 39.56 13.23
CA ASN A 44 10.46 40.13 12.18
C ASN A 44 11.43 41.23 12.67
N GLN A 45 11.88 41.15 13.93
CA GLN A 45 12.85 42.08 14.52
C GLN A 45 14.28 41.68 14.12
N ILE A 46 14.58 41.83 12.83
CA ILE A 46 15.85 41.42 12.21
C ILE A 46 16.50 42.61 11.52
N LEU A 47 17.67 43.05 12.01
CA LEU A 47 18.45 44.15 11.44
C LEU A 47 19.79 43.64 10.94
N LYS A 48 20.15 43.93 9.68
CA LYS A 48 21.42 43.52 9.06
C LYS A 48 21.72 42.01 9.23
N LYS A 49 20.71 41.16 9.01
CA LYS A 49 20.78 39.69 9.19
C LYS A 49 21.09 39.23 10.62
N ARG A 50 20.85 40.07 11.63
CA ARG A 50 20.96 39.73 13.06
C ARG A 50 19.64 39.98 13.76
N ILE A 51 19.31 39.10 14.70
CA ILE A 51 18.12 39.24 15.55
C ILE A 51 18.36 40.40 16.51
N VAL A 52 17.39 41.30 16.62
CA VAL A 52 17.39 42.37 17.63
C VAL A 52 17.06 41.73 18.98
N TYR A 53 17.96 41.92 19.94
CA TYR A 53 17.86 41.34 21.27
C TYR A 53 18.09 42.42 22.33
N PRO A 54 17.23 42.55 23.36
CA PRO A 54 15.99 41.77 23.59
C PRO A 54 14.85 42.16 22.60
N PRO A 55 13.85 41.29 22.40
CA PRO A 55 12.69 41.59 21.56
C PRO A 55 11.82 42.71 22.16
N ASN A 56 11.27 43.57 21.31
CA ASN A 56 10.16 44.44 21.67
C ASN A 56 8.89 43.60 21.85
N PRO A 57 8.27 43.58 23.06
CA PRO A 57 7.10 42.75 23.34
C PRO A 57 5.78 43.28 22.74
N ASN A 58 5.79 44.50 22.20
CA ASN A 58 4.61 45.17 21.63
C ASN A 58 4.52 45.02 20.10
N THR A 59 5.47 44.36 19.46
CA THR A 59 5.45 44.12 18.01
C THR A 59 4.52 42.96 17.68
N GLU A 60 3.61 43.17 16.74
CA GLU A 60 2.67 42.14 16.28
C GLU A 60 3.34 41.14 15.32
N VAL A 61 2.73 39.96 15.19
CA VAL A 61 3.20 38.89 14.31
C VAL A 61 2.64 39.11 12.91
N ASP A 62 3.52 39.15 11.92
CA ASP A 62 3.16 39.17 10.50
C ASP A 62 3.42 37.79 9.88
N VAL A 63 2.35 37.06 9.55
CA VAL A 63 2.42 35.71 8.97
C VAL A 63 2.96 35.68 7.55
N ASP A 64 2.94 36.81 6.84
CA ASP A 64 3.47 36.93 5.48
C ASP A 64 4.97 37.30 5.45
N SER A 65 5.54 37.56 6.62
CA SER A 65 6.94 37.91 6.78
C SER A 65 7.90 36.74 6.45
N MET A 66 9.14 37.09 6.11
CA MET A 66 10.21 36.12 5.78
C MET A 66 10.41 35.00 6.82
N PRO A 67 10.34 35.24 8.15
CA PRO A 67 10.39 34.21 9.18
C PRO A 67 9.45 33.01 8.98
N PHE A 68 8.22 33.24 8.51
CA PHE A 68 7.22 32.17 8.28
C PHE A 68 7.47 31.42 6.97
N LYS A 69 7.99 32.11 5.95
CA LYS A 69 8.31 31.52 4.64
C LYS A 69 9.57 30.67 4.65
N ASN A 70 10.39 30.76 5.72
CA ASN A 70 11.68 30.11 5.79
C ASN A 70 11.74 29.06 6.90
N GLN A 71 11.98 27.79 6.57
CA GLN A 71 12.08 26.68 7.53
C GLN A 71 13.33 26.71 8.43
N ARG A 72 14.10 27.80 8.46
CA ARG A 72 15.26 27.98 9.34
C ARG A 72 14.94 27.94 10.84
N PHE A 73 13.67 28.09 11.23
CA PHE A 73 13.24 27.99 12.63
C PHE A 73 13.18 26.55 13.15
N VAL A 74 13.05 25.54 12.28
CA VAL A 74 12.83 24.13 12.68
C VAL A 74 13.92 23.62 13.64
N PRO A 75 15.24 23.85 13.38
CA PRO A 75 16.28 23.45 14.32
C PRO A 75 16.17 24.12 15.68
N ILE A 76 15.73 25.38 15.77
CA ILE A 76 15.63 26.10 17.06
C ILE A 76 14.53 25.50 17.94
N PHE A 77 13.38 25.15 17.36
CA PHE A 77 12.34 24.42 18.10
C PHE A 77 12.78 23.00 18.46
N SER A 78 13.53 22.33 17.58
CA SER A 78 14.11 21.01 17.87
C SER A 78 15.10 21.08 19.04
N ASP A 79 15.99 22.06 19.05
CA ASP A 79 16.95 22.29 20.13
C ASP A 79 16.22 22.57 21.44
N LEU A 80 15.20 23.45 21.42
CA LEU A 80 14.37 23.73 22.59
C LEU A 80 13.68 22.47 23.11
N ARG A 81 13.10 21.65 22.21
CA ARG A 81 12.48 20.37 22.56
C ARG A 81 13.50 19.46 23.26
N SER A 82 14.65 19.22 22.63
CA SER A 82 15.70 18.34 23.17
C SER A 82 16.23 18.81 24.53
N ILE A 83 16.47 20.11 24.72
CA ILE A 83 16.89 20.66 26.01
C ILE A 83 15.83 20.40 27.08
N CYS A 84 14.58 20.71 26.78
CA CYS A 84 13.48 20.61 27.73
C CYS A 84 13.13 19.15 28.05
N SER A 85 13.39 18.18 27.18
CA SER A 85 13.12 16.75 27.46
C SER A 85 13.97 16.14 28.59
N SER A 86 15.02 16.82 29.06
CA SER A 86 15.83 16.34 30.20
C SER A 86 15.08 16.47 31.52
N GLU A 87 15.04 15.41 32.32
CA GLU A 87 14.38 15.39 33.64
C GLU A 87 14.90 16.47 34.60
N ALA A 88 16.19 16.81 34.54
CA ALA A 88 16.76 17.89 35.34
C ALA A 88 16.22 19.27 34.92
N VAL A 89 16.00 19.46 33.62
CA VAL A 89 15.40 20.69 33.07
C VAL A 89 13.90 20.74 33.36
N GLN A 90 13.18 19.62 33.24
CA GLN A 90 11.77 19.50 33.65
C GLN A 90 11.58 19.94 35.11
N ARG A 91 12.43 19.47 36.03
CA ARG A 91 12.42 19.92 37.44
C ARG A 91 12.73 21.41 37.59
N ALA A 92 13.59 21.97 36.74
CA ALA A 92 13.90 23.41 36.76
C ALA A 92 12.72 24.27 36.25
N ILE A 93 12.03 23.83 35.19
CA ILE A 93 10.82 24.45 34.65
C ILE A 93 9.75 24.53 35.76
N VAL A 94 9.55 23.42 36.45
CA VAL A 94 8.58 23.30 37.55
C VAL A 94 8.90 24.25 38.72
N ARG A 95 10.19 24.39 39.09
CA ARG A 95 10.61 25.22 40.22
C ARG A 95 10.60 26.72 39.92
N ASN A 96 10.61 27.12 38.66
CA ASN A 96 10.71 28.51 38.26
C ASN A 96 9.61 28.87 37.25
N ALA A 97 8.57 29.50 37.76
CA ALA A 97 7.41 29.96 36.99
C ALA A 97 7.76 30.91 35.82
N ALA A 98 8.96 31.52 35.81
CA ALA A 98 9.40 32.36 34.70
C ALA A 98 9.54 31.59 33.38
N PHE A 99 9.99 30.32 33.41
CA PHE A 99 10.13 29.50 32.20
C PHE A 99 8.77 29.28 31.53
N ILE A 100 7.75 28.93 32.33
CA ILE A 100 6.38 28.74 31.88
C ILE A 100 5.78 30.05 31.38
N THR A 101 5.96 31.14 32.12
CA THR A 101 5.40 32.45 31.75
C THR A 101 5.98 32.93 30.41
N GLN A 102 7.29 32.75 30.20
CA GLN A 102 7.94 33.10 28.93
C GLN A 102 7.48 32.19 27.79
N PHE A 103 7.39 30.87 28.03
CA PHE A 103 6.90 29.94 27.03
C PHE A 103 5.43 30.21 26.67
N GLY A 104 4.58 30.44 27.66
CA GLY A 104 3.18 30.84 27.47
C GLY A 104 3.05 32.12 26.63
N ARG A 105 3.93 33.11 26.83
CA ARG A 105 3.97 34.32 25.97
C ARG A 105 4.32 33.99 24.52
N VAL A 106 5.21 33.04 24.26
CA VAL A 106 5.51 32.56 22.90
C VAL A 106 4.32 31.80 22.33
N CYS A 107 3.65 30.93 23.11
CA CYS A 107 2.43 30.26 22.66
C CYS A 107 1.32 31.26 22.29
N GLN A 108 1.14 32.31 23.09
CA GLN A 108 0.18 33.38 22.83
C GLN A 108 0.47 34.15 21.54
N MET A 109 1.73 34.26 21.10
CA MET A 109 2.06 34.96 19.85
C MET A 109 1.47 34.28 18.61
N PHE A 110 1.32 32.95 18.64
CA PHE A 110 0.78 32.18 17.52
C PHE A 110 -0.72 31.87 17.67
N MET A 111 -1.32 32.27 18.79
CA MET A 111 -2.72 32.03 19.09
C MET A 111 -3.62 32.89 18.20
N GLY A 112 -4.61 32.27 17.56
CA GLY A 112 -5.57 32.97 16.71
C GLY A 112 -4.98 33.44 15.37
N THR A 113 -3.73 33.10 15.06
CA THR A 113 -3.11 33.41 13.75
C THR A 113 -3.85 32.73 12.62
N ASN A 114 -3.80 33.30 11.40
CA ASN A 114 -4.45 32.74 10.22
C ASN A 114 -5.95 32.43 10.44
N ALA A 115 -6.66 33.32 11.14
CA ALA A 115 -8.09 33.17 11.38
C ALA A 115 -8.90 33.25 10.09
N ASN A 116 -9.91 32.38 9.96
CA ASN A 116 -10.79 32.24 8.81
C ASN A 116 -12.24 32.50 9.19
N LYS A 117 -13.03 32.93 8.21
CA LYS A 117 -14.47 33.12 8.32
C LYS A 117 -15.17 32.45 7.14
N ARG A 118 -16.35 31.87 7.38
CA ARG A 118 -17.12 31.15 6.36
C ARG A 118 -17.53 32.08 5.22
N ALA A 119 -17.25 31.67 3.99
CA ALA A 119 -17.73 32.33 2.79
C ALA A 119 -19.16 31.87 2.46
N VAL A 120 -20.12 32.80 2.42
CA VAL A 120 -21.55 32.50 2.22
C VAL A 120 -22.01 32.80 0.79
N ALA A 121 -21.68 33.98 0.27
CA ALA A 121 -22.16 34.44 -1.04
C ALA A 121 -21.25 33.97 -2.19
N ASN A 122 -20.03 34.52 -2.25
CA ASN A 122 -19.08 34.27 -3.31
C ASN A 122 -18.05 33.22 -2.91
N HIS A 123 -17.53 32.48 -3.90
CA HIS A 123 -16.35 31.63 -3.71
C HIS A 123 -15.12 32.51 -3.48
N VAL A 124 -14.20 32.03 -2.66
CA VAL A 124 -12.87 32.65 -2.52
C VAL A 124 -12.09 32.37 -3.79
N GLU A 125 -11.80 33.41 -4.59
CA GLU A 125 -11.13 33.27 -5.89
C GLU A 125 -9.61 33.02 -5.77
N TYR A 126 -8.99 33.53 -4.70
CA TYR A 126 -7.56 33.38 -4.44
C TYR A 126 -7.33 32.91 -3.02
N GLU A 127 -6.69 31.74 -2.89
CA GLU A 127 -6.35 31.12 -1.62
C GLU A 127 -4.90 31.46 -1.27
N PRO A 128 -4.62 32.15 -0.15
CA PRO A 128 -3.25 32.45 0.25
C PRO A 128 -2.54 31.20 0.79
N ASP A 129 -1.32 30.94 0.32
CA ASP A 129 -0.48 29.80 0.78
C ASP A 129 0.10 29.98 2.20
N ALA A 130 -0.15 31.13 2.84
CA ALA A 130 0.39 31.47 4.16
C ALA A 130 0.03 30.43 5.25
N TRP A 131 -1.09 29.71 5.09
CA TRP A 131 -1.49 28.66 6.01
C TRP A 131 -0.46 27.53 6.14
N ILE A 132 0.25 27.17 5.06
CA ILE A 132 1.28 26.11 5.08
C ILE A 132 2.43 26.53 6.00
N SER A 133 2.85 27.78 5.90
CA SER A 133 3.88 28.37 6.74
C SER A 133 3.47 28.41 8.21
N VAL A 134 2.26 28.90 8.51
CA VAL A 134 1.73 28.94 9.89
C VAL A 134 1.57 27.54 10.47
N PHE A 135 1.10 26.59 9.66
CA PHE A 135 1.00 25.18 10.02
C PHE A 135 2.36 24.60 10.43
N ASN A 136 3.42 24.81 9.64
CA ASN A 136 4.75 24.27 9.94
C ASN A 136 5.35 24.83 11.24
N VAL A 137 5.12 26.13 11.51
CA VAL A 137 5.55 26.78 12.76
C VAL A 137 4.78 26.21 13.94
N THR A 138 3.45 26.12 13.83
CA THR A 138 2.61 25.61 14.91
C THR A 138 2.80 24.12 15.18
N LEU A 139 3.15 23.33 14.16
CA LEU A 139 3.60 21.95 14.32
C LEU A 139 4.93 21.83 15.08
N SER A 140 5.88 22.72 14.79
CA SER A 140 7.15 22.77 15.54
C SER A 140 6.92 23.18 17.00
N LEU A 141 6.03 24.14 17.23
CA LEU A 141 5.64 24.60 18.55
C LEU A 141 4.88 23.52 19.34
N SER A 142 3.95 22.79 18.74
CA SER A 142 3.14 21.78 19.44
C SER A 142 3.99 20.62 19.98
N ARG A 143 5.06 20.25 19.27
CA ARG A 143 6.07 19.29 19.77
C ARG A 143 6.81 19.79 21.01
N VAL A 144 7.05 21.10 21.13
CA VAL A 144 7.63 21.71 22.34
C VAL A 144 6.58 21.81 23.44
N VAL A 145 5.33 22.16 23.10
CA VAL A 145 4.19 22.20 24.04
C VAL A 145 4.06 20.87 24.78
N LYS A 146 4.18 19.75 24.08
CA LYS A 146 4.13 18.41 24.69
C LYS A 146 5.19 18.22 25.77
N VAL A 147 6.44 18.56 25.46
CA VAL A 147 7.56 18.47 26.42
C VAL A 147 7.37 19.42 27.60
N TYR A 148 6.88 20.64 27.40
CA TYR A 148 6.54 21.53 28.52
C TYR A 148 5.34 21.02 29.33
N GLY A 149 4.42 20.32 28.67
CA GLY A 149 3.27 19.68 29.29
C GLY A 149 3.63 18.53 30.22
N GLU A 150 4.76 17.85 29.99
CA GLU A 150 5.31 16.83 30.91
C GLU A 150 5.68 17.40 32.30
N ALA A 151 5.94 18.71 32.39
CA ALA A 151 6.26 19.42 33.61
C ALA A 151 5.00 19.84 34.40
N ALA A 152 4.27 18.89 34.97
CA ALA A 152 3.02 19.19 35.66
C ALA A 152 3.18 19.59 37.14
N ILE A 153 2.76 20.82 37.49
CA ILE A 153 2.47 21.27 38.87
C ILE A 153 1.29 22.26 38.88
N LEU A 154 0.45 22.21 39.92
CA LEU A 154 -0.73 23.08 40.11
C LEU A 154 -0.43 24.60 40.08
N ALA A 155 0.75 25.00 40.56
CA ALA A 155 1.25 26.38 40.47
C ALA A 155 1.55 26.82 39.02
N VAL A 156 1.87 25.87 38.13
CA VAL A 156 2.13 26.10 36.70
C VAL A 156 0.81 26.28 35.95
N THR A 157 -0.22 25.51 36.29
CA THR A 157 -1.57 25.62 35.72
C THR A 157 -2.15 27.03 35.86
N HIS A 158 -1.92 27.71 36.99
CA HIS A 158 -2.33 29.10 37.20
C HIS A 158 -1.77 30.06 36.14
N GLN A 159 -0.47 29.99 35.86
CA GLN A 159 0.19 30.87 34.90
C GLN A 159 -0.32 30.63 33.48
N ILE A 160 -0.63 29.37 33.15
CA ILE A 160 -1.20 29.00 31.86
C ILE A 160 -2.65 29.48 31.75
N LEU A 161 -3.47 29.30 32.80
CA LEU A 161 -4.84 29.83 32.82
C LEU A 161 -4.85 31.34 32.63
N LEU A 162 -4.00 32.08 33.34
CA LEU A 162 -3.83 33.52 33.11
C LEU A 162 -3.43 33.81 31.66
N ALA A 163 -2.51 33.05 31.07
CA ALA A 163 -2.15 33.21 29.67
C ALA A 163 -3.35 32.92 28.72
N CYS A 164 -4.20 31.95 29.06
CA CYS A 164 -5.39 31.60 28.30
C CYS A 164 -6.56 32.60 28.49
N THR A 165 -6.59 33.37 29.58
CA THR A 165 -7.65 34.35 29.84
C THR A 165 -7.25 35.79 29.49
N MET A 166 -5.95 36.10 29.44
CA MET A 166 -5.41 37.39 28.97
C MET A 166 -5.37 37.52 27.43
N THR A 167 -6.22 36.75 26.74
CA THR A 167 -6.31 36.60 25.29
C THR A 167 -6.56 37.91 24.54
N GLU A 168 -7.26 38.86 25.14
CA GLU A 168 -7.69 40.11 24.50
C GLU A 168 -6.52 41.00 24.04
N ALA A 169 -5.34 40.87 24.66
CA ALA A 169 -4.21 41.74 24.36
C ALA A 169 -3.47 41.37 23.04
N ARG A 170 -3.63 40.14 22.54
CA ARG A 170 -2.79 39.59 21.46
C ARG A 170 -3.52 38.84 20.34
N LEU A 171 -4.80 38.52 20.50
CA LEU A 171 -5.62 38.14 19.34
C LEU A 171 -5.69 39.33 18.38
N GLU A 172 -5.79 39.07 17.08
CA GLU A 172 -6.00 40.13 16.08
C GLU A 172 -7.24 40.94 16.47
N LYS A 173 -7.03 42.15 17.02
CA LYS A 173 -8.09 42.95 17.66
C LYS A 173 -9.24 43.27 16.71
N ASP A 174 -8.95 43.37 15.42
CA ASP A 174 -9.93 43.62 14.36
C ASP A 174 -10.82 42.39 14.07
N LYS A 175 -10.33 41.18 14.36
CA LYS A 175 -11.07 39.92 14.12
C LYS A 175 -11.73 39.37 15.38
N TYR A 176 -11.09 39.52 16.54
CA TYR A 176 -11.56 39.00 17.82
C TYR A 176 -11.91 40.17 18.75
N GLY A 177 -13.20 40.48 18.87
CA GLY A 177 -13.71 41.44 19.85
C GLY A 177 -13.72 40.90 21.28
N HIS A 178 -14.11 41.75 22.24
CA HIS A 178 -14.31 41.35 23.64
C HIS A 178 -15.26 40.17 23.78
N VAL A 179 -14.92 39.26 24.69
CA VAL A 179 -15.75 38.09 24.97
C VAL A 179 -17.07 38.54 25.58
N ARG A 180 -18.17 38.18 24.92
CA ARG A 180 -19.53 38.46 25.39
C ARG A 180 -20.17 37.19 25.90
N TYR A 181 -21.04 37.35 26.88
CA TYR A 181 -21.84 36.27 27.45
C TYR A 181 -23.31 36.56 27.23
N HIS A 182 -24.10 35.50 27.09
CA HIS A 182 -25.56 35.59 27.09
C HIS A 182 -26.15 34.42 27.87
N THR A 183 -27.37 34.61 28.34
CA THR A 183 -28.10 33.60 29.11
C THR A 183 -29.08 32.89 28.19
N ILE A 184 -29.03 31.56 28.18
CA ILE A 184 -29.89 30.69 27.39
C ILE A 184 -30.81 29.89 28.32
N PRO A 185 -32.14 29.91 28.09
CA PRO A 185 -33.03 28.98 28.74
C PRO A 185 -32.97 27.60 28.06
N LEU A 186 -32.87 26.53 28.85
CA LEU A 186 -33.01 25.14 28.39
C LEU A 186 -33.47 24.26 29.58
N GLY A 187 -34.40 23.33 29.36
CA GLY A 187 -34.82 22.39 30.42
C GLY A 187 -35.38 23.05 31.69
N GLY A 188 -36.03 24.23 31.57
CA GLY A 188 -36.50 24.99 32.73
C GLY A 188 -35.42 25.72 33.54
N ASN A 189 -34.15 25.51 33.22
CA ASN A 189 -32.99 26.21 33.79
C ASN A 189 -32.48 27.31 32.83
N SER A 190 -31.60 28.16 33.34
CA SER A 190 -30.95 29.23 32.56
C SER A 190 -29.43 29.15 32.70
N TYR A 191 -28.73 29.16 31.57
CA TYR A 191 -27.30 28.92 31.49
C TYR A 191 -26.60 30.13 30.89
N THR A 192 -25.58 30.66 31.57
CA THR A 192 -24.77 31.77 31.04
C THR A 192 -23.57 31.19 30.31
N ILE A 193 -23.47 31.47 29.01
CA ILE A 193 -22.44 30.92 28.13
C ILE A 193 -21.84 31.99 27.21
N VAL A 194 -20.77 31.65 26.49
CA VAL A 194 -20.09 32.57 25.55
C VAL A 194 -20.92 32.79 24.27
N ASN A 195 -21.13 34.05 23.92
CA ASN A 195 -21.93 34.52 22.77
C ASN A 195 -21.10 34.66 21.51
N VAL A 196 -20.95 33.56 20.77
CA VAL A 196 -20.26 33.53 19.48
C VAL A 196 -20.93 32.53 18.52
N SER A 197 -21.06 32.93 17.25
CA SER A 197 -21.47 32.06 16.15
C SER A 197 -20.27 31.71 15.28
N VAL A 198 -20.07 30.42 15.01
CA VAL A 198 -19.04 29.94 14.04
C VAL A 198 -19.48 30.22 12.60
N LEU A 199 -20.78 30.28 12.33
CA LEU A 199 -21.31 30.55 11.00
C LEU A 199 -20.95 31.94 10.48
N SER A 200 -20.81 32.93 11.36
CA SER A 200 -20.48 34.31 11.01
C SER A 200 -19.18 34.85 11.65
N GLY A 201 -18.61 34.13 12.62
CA GLY A 201 -17.43 34.55 13.36
C GLY A 201 -16.10 34.12 12.75
N TRP A 202 -15.01 34.65 13.31
CA TRP A 202 -13.64 34.24 12.98
C TRP A 202 -13.20 33.05 13.84
N VAL A 203 -12.56 32.07 13.21
CA VAL A 203 -12.04 30.85 13.86
C VAL A 203 -10.66 30.53 13.30
N SER A 204 -9.74 30.08 14.16
CA SER A 204 -8.39 29.67 13.78
C SER A 204 -8.16 28.22 14.22
N PHE A 205 -7.25 27.51 13.57
CA PHE A 205 -6.77 26.19 14.02
C PHE A 205 -5.62 26.30 15.04
N HIS A 206 -5.17 27.51 15.38
CA HIS A 206 -3.88 27.71 16.07
C HIS A 206 -4.09 28.25 17.48
N HIS A 207 -4.05 27.37 18.48
CA HIS A 207 -4.48 27.63 19.86
C HIS A 207 -3.53 27.00 20.90
N ALA A 208 -2.22 27.19 20.71
CA ALA A 208 -1.16 26.54 21.50
C ALA A 208 -1.26 26.66 23.04
N PRO A 209 -1.70 27.79 23.64
CA PRO A 209 -1.87 27.86 25.10
C PRO A 209 -2.86 26.82 25.66
N TYR A 210 -3.91 26.50 24.91
CA TYR A 210 -4.92 25.52 25.30
C TYR A 210 -4.41 24.09 25.17
N TRP A 211 -3.62 23.80 24.14
CA TRP A 211 -2.93 22.52 24.01
C TRP A 211 -1.96 22.28 25.17
N LEU A 212 -1.27 23.33 25.63
CA LEU A 212 -0.41 23.24 26.81
C LEU A 212 -1.21 22.96 28.08
N LEU A 213 -2.36 23.63 28.26
CA LEU A 213 -3.26 23.37 29.37
C LEU A 213 -3.80 21.92 29.35
N ALA A 214 -4.14 21.42 28.17
CA ALA A 214 -4.62 20.05 27.96
C ALA A 214 -3.57 19.03 28.43
N GLU A 215 -2.31 19.20 28.01
CA GLU A 215 -1.21 18.33 28.44
C GLU A 215 -1.02 18.32 29.96
N HIS A 216 -1.23 19.46 30.65
CA HIS A 216 -1.15 19.50 32.11
C HIS A 216 -2.26 18.68 32.78
N PHE A 217 -3.46 18.66 32.21
CA PHE A 217 -4.59 17.89 32.75
C PHE A 217 -4.46 16.38 32.53
N LYS A 218 -3.55 15.92 31.65
CA LYS A 218 -3.27 14.49 31.44
C LYS A 218 -2.47 13.84 32.58
N HIS A 219 -1.86 14.63 33.46
CA HIS A 219 -1.16 14.12 34.65
C HIS A 219 -2.14 13.77 35.77
N VAL A 220 -3.07 12.86 35.46
CA VAL A 220 -4.20 12.51 36.32
C VAL A 220 -3.78 11.93 37.67
N ASP A 221 -2.58 11.34 37.75
CA ASP A 221 -1.97 10.86 39.00
C ASP A 221 -1.57 11.98 39.96
N LEU A 222 -1.18 13.14 39.43
CA LEU A 222 -0.88 14.34 40.21
C LEU A 222 -2.13 15.13 40.58
N LEU A 223 -3.27 14.83 39.94
CA LEU A 223 -4.57 15.45 40.17
C LEU A 223 -5.52 14.55 40.99
N THR A 224 -4.95 13.56 41.69
CA THR A 224 -5.68 12.71 42.64
C THR A 224 -6.12 13.49 43.87
N HIS A 225 -7.19 13.05 44.52
CA HIS A 225 -7.70 13.70 45.74
C HIS A 225 -6.63 13.85 46.83
N GLU A 226 -5.77 12.84 47.01
CA GLU A 226 -4.66 12.86 47.97
C GLU A 226 -3.69 14.01 47.67
N LYS A 227 -3.18 14.10 46.43
CA LYS A 227 -2.23 15.14 46.01
C LYS A 227 -2.84 16.54 46.02
N LEU A 228 -4.12 16.66 45.70
CA LEU A 228 -4.83 17.93 45.80
C LEU A 228 -5.01 18.37 47.25
N SER A 229 -5.25 17.43 48.17
CA SER A 229 -5.40 17.74 49.59
C SER A 229 -4.11 18.27 50.23
N ASP A 230 -2.94 17.86 49.73
CA ASP A 230 -1.63 18.38 50.15
C ASP A 230 -1.51 19.90 49.95
N ILE A 231 -2.20 20.44 48.92
CA ILE A 231 -2.28 21.88 48.65
C ILE A 231 -3.60 22.51 49.15
N GLY A 232 -4.34 21.78 49.97
CA GLY A 232 -5.60 22.20 50.57
C GLY A 232 -6.76 22.28 49.58
N ALA A 233 -6.71 21.62 48.41
CA ALA A 233 -7.78 21.58 47.42
C ALA A 233 -8.51 20.23 47.44
N THR A 234 -9.82 20.25 47.19
CA THR A 234 -10.68 19.05 47.26
C THR A 234 -10.89 18.35 45.92
N SER A 235 -10.77 19.10 44.83
CA SER A 235 -11.01 18.61 43.46
C SER A 235 -10.30 19.51 42.46
N LEU A 236 -10.16 19.02 41.22
CA LEU A 236 -9.65 19.86 40.14
C LEU A 236 -10.53 21.11 39.94
N ARG A 237 -11.86 20.96 40.06
CA ARG A 237 -12.80 22.10 40.04
C ARG A 237 -12.47 23.15 41.10
N ASP A 238 -12.17 22.73 42.33
CA ASP A 238 -11.79 23.64 43.44
C ASP A 238 -10.48 24.37 43.13
N VAL A 239 -9.46 23.67 42.61
CA VAL A 239 -8.21 24.30 42.16
C VAL A 239 -8.47 25.39 41.13
N ILE A 240 -9.24 25.09 40.10
CA ILE A 240 -9.53 26.04 39.02
C ILE A 240 -10.35 27.21 39.56
N ARG A 241 -11.39 26.97 40.38
CA ARG A 241 -12.24 28.02 40.95
C ARG A 241 -11.51 28.99 41.87
N ARG A 242 -10.43 28.55 42.54
CA ARG A 242 -9.54 29.44 43.32
C ARG A 242 -8.77 30.42 42.45
N GLN A 243 -8.61 30.11 41.17
CA GLN A 243 -7.72 30.82 40.24
C GLN A 243 -8.48 31.58 39.15
N ALA A 244 -9.64 31.08 38.73
CA ALA A 244 -10.45 31.62 37.65
C ALA A 244 -11.95 31.47 37.95
N SER A 245 -12.75 32.44 37.52
CA SER A 245 -14.21 32.29 37.55
C SER A 245 -14.67 31.24 36.55
N GLU A 246 -15.90 30.73 36.74
CA GLU A 246 -16.50 29.81 35.76
C GLU A 246 -16.60 30.46 34.37
N THR A 247 -16.96 31.73 34.30
CA THR A 247 -17.00 32.51 33.05
C THR A 247 -15.63 32.64 32.38
N ALA A 248 -14.56 32.75 33.16
CA ALA A 248 -13.20 32.77 32.63
C ALA A 248 -12.83 31.40 32.03
N PHE A 249 -13.18 30.29 32.70
CA PHE A 249 -12.95 28.95 32.15
C PHE A 249 -13.86 28.65 30.94
N LEU A 250 -15.07 29.21 30.88
CA LEU A 250 -15.91 29.14 29.68
C LEU A 250 -15.23 29.80 28.47
N THR A 251 -14.49 30.90 28.67
CA THR A 251 -13.67 31.50 27.61
C THR A 251 -12.52 30.59 27.18
N VAL A 252 -11.97 29.81 28.11
CA VAL A 252 -10.86 28.89 27.82
C VAL A 252 -11.32 27.77 26.88
N ILE A 253 -12.47 27.15 27.17
CA ILE A 253 -12.98 26.05 26.34
C ILE A 253 -13.57 26.52 25.01
N ASP A 254 -13.94 27.79 24.90
CA ASP A 254 -14.67 28.33 23.76
C ASP A 254 -13.87 28.22 22.45
N LEU A 255 -12.56 28.46 22.46
CA LEU A 255 -11.76 28.37 21.24
C LEU A 255 -11.65 26.93 20.72
N SER A 256 -11.40 25.95 21.59
CA SER A 256 -11.45 24.53 21.21
C SER A 256 -12.83 24.13 20.71
N LEU A 257 -13.90 24.64 21.34
CA LEU A 257 -15.27 24.37 20.90
C LEU A 257 -15.58 24.99 19.52
N ARG A 258 -15.08 26.20 19.24
CA ARG A 258 -15.19 26.83 17.91
C ARG A 258 -14.49 25.99 16.85
N VAL A 259 -13.30 25.46 17.14
CA VAL A 259 -12.56 24.58 16.21
C VAL A 259 -13.36 23.31 15.94
N VAL A 260 -13.86 22.64 16.98
CA VAL A 260 -14.64 21.40 16.83
C VAL A 260 -15.94 21.63 16.05
N ALA A 261 -16.67 22.71 16.34
CA ALA A 261 -17.86 23.09 15.58
C ALA A 261 -17.52 23.46 14.11
N MET A 262 -16.42 24.17 13.88
CA MET A 262 -15.95 24.50 12.53
C MET A 262 -15.57 23.22 11.75
N ILE A 263 -14.87 22.28 12.38
CA ILE A 263 -14.52 20.98 11.78
C ILE A 263 -15.79 20.24 11.32
N ALA A 264 -16.81 20.19 12.18
CA ALA A 264 -18.11 19.61 11.82
C ALA A 264 -18.70 20.33 10.60
N GLN A 265 -18.76 21.66 10.61
CA GLN A 265 -19.29 22.44 9.48
C GLN A 265 -18.50 22.25 8.17
N ILE A 266 -17.18 22.09 8.22
CA ILE A 266 -16.37 21.80 7.03
C ILE A 266 -16.73 20.42 6.46
N ARG A 267 -16.85 19.41 7.34
CA ARG A 267 -17.17 18.03 6.95
C ARG A 267 -18.58 17.89 6.38
N THR A 268 -19.52 18.71 6.85
CA THR A 268 -20.87 18.79 6.28
C THR A 268 -20.96 19.63 5.00
N GLY A 269 -19.85 20.24 4.56
CA GLY A 269 -19.79 20.98 3.30
C GLY A 269 -20.20 22.46 3.39
N LEU A 270 -20.42 23.02 4.58
CA LEU A 270 -20.84 24.42 4.74
C LEU A 270 -19.73 25.44 4.38
N TRP A 271 -18.48 24.98 4.28
CA TRP A 271 -17.30 25.79 3.99
C TRP A 271 -16.72 25.53 2.58
N VAL A 272 -17.45 24.86 1.68
CA VAL A 272 -16.95 24.57 0.31
C VAL A 272 -16.53 25.82 -0.47
N ARG A 273 -17.16 26.97 -0.20
CA ARG A 273 -16.83 28.25 -0.83
C ARG A 273 -15.50 28.85 -0.36
N ASN A 274 -14.95 28.38 0.75
CA ASN A 274 -13.65 28.82 1.27
C ASN A 274 -12.46 28.22 0.52
N GLY A 275 -12.69 27.25 -0.38
CA GLY A 275 -11.65 26.72 -1.24
C GLY A 275 -10.97 25.43 -0.75
N PHE A 276 -10.05 24.89 -1.57
CA PHE A 276 -9.41 23.60 -1.35
C PHE A 276 -8.33 23.62 -0.27
N ALA A 277 -7.56 24.71 -0.16
CA ALA A 277 -6.55 24.92 0.88
C ALA A 277 -7.14 24.78 2.28
N PHE A 278 -8.36 25.27 2.49
CA PHE A 278 -9.03 25.17 3.77
C PHE A 278 -9.41 23.72 4.12
N ARG A 279 -9.82 22.92 3.14
CA ARG A 279 -10.00 21.47 3.31
C ARG A 279 -8.67 20.75 3.57
N GLY A 280 -7.58 21.20 2.95
CA GLY A 280 -6.21 20.73 3.23
C GLY A 280 -5.77 21.00 4.67
N GLN A 281 -6.06 22.18 5.22
CA GLN A 281 -5.81 22.50 6.62
C GLN A 281 -6.50 21.51 7.57
N LEU A 282 -7.79 21.24 7.34
CA LEU A 282 -8.53 20.24 8.11
C LEU A 282 -7.90 18.85 8.04
N LEU A 283 -7.52 18.40 6.83
CA LEU A 283 -6.92 17.09 6.62
C LEU A 283 -5.66 16.94 7.48
N HIS A 284 -4.76 17.90 7.42
CA HIS A 284 -3.54 17.88 8.21
C HIS A 284 -3.75 18.13 9.71
N TYR A 285 -4.84 18.80 10.11
CA TYR A 285 -5.18 18.98 11.53
C TYR A 285 -5.61 17.66 12.19
N ARG A 286 -6.27 16.78 11.42
CA ARG A 286 -6.78 15.47 11.86
C ARG A 286 -5.97 14.27 11.36
N GLU A 287 -4.85 14.51 10.68
CA GLU A 287 -3.98 13.45 10.19
C GLU A 287 -3.45 12.61 11.38
N PRO A 288 -3.53 11.27 11.34
CA PRO A 288 -3.23 10.43 12.51
C PRO A 288 -1.85 10.70 13.12
N MET A 289 -0.84 10.91 12.28
CA MET A 289 0.53 11.22 12.74
C MET A 289 0.63 12.50 13.57
N LEU A 290 -0.32 13.44 13.41
CA LEU A 290 -0.25 14.79 13.97
C LEU A 290 -1.44 15.17 14.87
N CYS A 291 -2.50 14.37 14.89
CA CYS A 291 -3.75 14.66 15.60
C CYS A 291 -3.54 14.72 17.13
N GLU A 292 -2.65 13.87 17.67
CA GLU A 292 -2.29 13.86 19.10
C GLU A 292 -1.73 15.20 19.58
N LEU A 293 -1.19 16.04 18.69
CA LEU A 293 -0.60 17.32 19.05
C LEU A 293 -1.63 18.46 19.11
N ARG A 294 -2.84 18.26 18.59
CA ARG A 294 -3.82 19.34 18.31
C ARG A 294 -5.28 18.91 18.50
N TYR A 295 -5.88 18.22 17.52
CA TYR A 295 -7.31 17.86 17.56
C TYR A 295 -7.67 17.09 18.84
N ASP A 296 -6.82 16.16 19.25
CA ASP A 296 -7.00 15.36 20.47
C ASP A 296 -6.96 16.25 21.72
N GLN A 297 -6.15 17.32 21.71
CA GLN A 297 -6.07 18.29 22.80
C GLN A 297 -7.35 19.12 22.89
N ASP A 298 -7.95 19.50 21.76
CA ASP A 298 -9.21 20.25 21.75
C ASP A 298 -10.35 19.40 22.33
N LEU A 299 -10.43 18.13 21.94
CA LEU A 299 -11.39 17.19 22.52
C LEU A 299 -11.12 16.95 24.01
N PHE A 300 -9.87 16.80 24.41
CA PHE A 300 -9.51 16.58 25.81
C PHE A 300 -9.78 17.79 26.71
N ILE A 301 -9.65 19.02 26.20
CA ILE A 301 -10.07 20.24 26.92
C ILE A 301 -11.58 20.26 27.11
N LEU A 302 -12.36 19.88 26.10
CA LEU A 302 -13.82 19.75 26.25
C LEU A 302 -14.19 18.65 27.26
N GLN A 303 -13.47 17.52 27.25
CA GLN A 303 -13.62 16.46 28.25
C GLN A 303 -13.29 16.95 29.66
N SER A 304 -12.18 17.70 29.81
CA SER A 304 -11.78 18.32 31.09
C SER A 304 -12.82 19.31 31.59
N ALA A 305 -13.53 19.99 30.69
CA ALA A 305 -14.60 20.92 31.04
C ALA A 305 -15.75 20.24 31.78
N PHE A 306 -16.11 18.99 31.44
CA PHE A 306 -17.15 18.24 32.15
C PHE A 306 -16.81 17.96 33.62
N VAL A 307 -15.51 17.92 33.94
CA VAL A 307 -15.04 17.72 35.32
C VAL A 307 -14.91 19.04 36.07
N ILE A 308 -14.49 20.10 35.36
CA ILE A 308 -14.20 21.41 35.95
C ILE A 308 -15.48 22.25 36.12
N LEU A 309 -16.34 22.31 35.11
CA LEU A 309 -17.59 23.06 35.11
C LEU A 309 -18.79 22.16 35.40
N ASP A 310 -19.96 22.77 35.59
CA ASP A 310 -21.22 22.03 35.54
C ASP A 310 -21.44 21.43 34.14
N SER A 311 -21.75 20.15 34.08
CA SER A 311 -21.86 19.40 32.82
C SER A 311 -22.97 19.91 31.91
N ASP A 312 -24.09 20.40 32.47
CA ASP A 312 -25.17 20.97 31.65
C ASP A 312 -24.72 22.28 31.00
N VAL A 313 -23.94 23.11 31.71
CA VAL A 313 -23.35 24.34 31.12
C VAL A 313 -22.45 24.01 29.94
N VAL A 314 -21.66 22.93 30.03
CA VAL A 314 -20.79 22.48 28.92
C VAL A 314 -21.62 21.99 27.74
N LEU A 315 -22.62 21.13 27.96
CA LEU A 315 -23.52 20.64 26.90
C LEU A 315 -24.28 21.79 26.22
N VAL A 316 -24.79 22.75 27.00
CA VAL A 316 -25.47 23.95 26.47
C VAL A 316 -24.51 24.82 25.67
N SER A 317 -23.26 24.96 26.11
CA SER A 317 -22.23 25.66 25.35
C SER A 317 -21.97 24.98 24.01
N MET A 318 -21.88 23.64 23.99
CA MET A 318 -21.73 22.84 22.77
C MET A 318 -22.93 23.01 21.84
N LEU A 319 -24.16 22.86 22.34
CA LEU A 319 -25.40 23.07 21.59
C LEU A 319 -25.46 24.45 20.95
N ASN A 320 -25.09 25.49 21.69
CA ASN A 320 -25.07 26.85 21.19
C ASN A 320 -23.99 27.06 20.12
N ARG A 321 -22.78 26.51 20.29
CA ARG A 321 -21.70 26.69 19.31
C ARG A 321 -21.96 25.96 18.00
N PHE A 322 -22.68 24.84 18.06
CA PHE A 322 -23.20 24.13 16.89
C PHE A 322 -24.49 24.73 16.33
N GLU A 323 -25.11 25.70 17.02
CA GLU A 323 -26.41 26.32 16.66
C GLU A 323 -27.56 25.29 16.54
N LEU A 324 -27.53 24.24 17.37
CA LEU A 324 -28.51 23.14 17.35
C LEU A 324 -29.49 23.13 18.53
N ARG A 325 -29.39 24.11 19.45
CA ARG A 325 -30.25 24.20 20.64
C ARG A 325 -31.72 24.01 20.32
N ASP A 326 -32.23 24.75 19.33
CA ASP A 326 -33.67 24.80 19.04
C ASP A 326 -34.20 23.44 18.58
N TRP A 327 -33.36 22.64 17.89
CA TRP A 327 -33.70 21.27 17.51
C TRP A 327 -33.98 20.39 18.72
N PHE A 328 -33.13 20.49 19.75
CA PHE A 328 -33.34 19.78 21.02
C PHE A 328 -34.40 20.43 21.92
N THR A 329 -35.27 21.27 21.36
CA THR A 329 -36.48 21.80 22.00
C THR A 329 -37.74 21.63 21.14
N GLY A 330 -37.64 20.86 20.04
CA GLY A 330 -38.76 20.54 19.14
C GLY A 330 -38.78 21.34 17.83
N VAL A 331 -37.87 22.29 17.61
CA VAL A 331 -37.82 23.08 16.37
C VAL A 331 -36.99 22.37 15.31
N MET A 332 -37.67 21.81 14.31
CA MET A 332 -37.05 20.88 13.36
C MET A 332 -36.44 21.53 12.11
N THR A 333 -36.43 22.86 12.05
CA THR A 333 -35.92 23.64 10.92
C THR A 333 -34.81 24.57 11.37
N HIS A 334 -33.82 24.82 10.51
CA HIS A 334 -32.75 25.75 10.81
C HIS A 334 -32.55 26.74 9.66
N ALA A 335 -32.34 28.01 9.99
CA ALA A 335 -32.23 29.07 8.98
C ALA A 335 -30.98 28.94 8.09
N ALA A 336 -29.90 28.35 8.62
CA ALA A 336 -28.64 28.22 7.89
C ALA A 336 -28.26 26.77 7.51
N TYR A 337 -28.95 25.77 8.07
CA TYR A 337 -28.70 24.36 7.77
C TYR A 337 -29.88 23.82 6.99
N GLU A 338 -29.79 23.93 5.67
CA GLU A 338 -30.86 23.51 4.75
C GLU A 338 -30.77 22.01 4.45
N GLY A 339 -31.91 21.32 4.52
CA GLY A 339 -32.07 19.91 4.14
C GLY A 339 -31.06 18.97 4.81
N PRO A 340 -30.25 18.22 4.03
CA PRO A 340 -29.35 17.20 4.56
C PRO A 340 -28.25 17.76 5.47
N HIS A 341 -27.89 19.05 5.33
CA HIS A 341 -26.86 19.67 6.19
C HIS A 341 -27.25 19.68 7.67
N LEU A 342 -28.53 19.87 7.99
CA LEU A 342 -28.99 19.86 9.38
C LEU A 342 -28.79 18.48 10.01
N LEU A 343 -29.21 17.43 9.31
CA LEU A 343 -29.05 16.04 9.77
C LEU A 343 -27.56 15.66 9.92
N SER A 344 -26.71 16.07 8.98
CA SER A 344 -25.26 15.84 9.09
C SER A 344 -24.61 16.64 10.24
N MET A 345 -25.08 17.86 10.52
CA MET A 345 -24.59 18.65 11.66
C MET A 345 -25.00 18.01 13.00
N LEU A 346 -26.21 17.45 13.08
CA LEU A 346 -26.68 16.69 14.23
C LEU A 346 -25.84 15.42 14.45
N GLU A 347 -25.53 14.69 13.37
CA GLU A 347 -24.65 13.52 13.43
C GLU A 347 -23.25 13.86 13.95
N GLU A 348 -22.65 14.95 13.45
CA GLU A 348 -21.33 15.41 13.90
C GLU A 348 -21.37 15.90 15.35
N PHE A 349 -22.44 16.60 15.77
CA PHE A 349 -22.62 17.02 17.16
C PHE A 349 -22.69 15.84 18.13
N LEU A 350 -23.56 14.85 17.84
CA LEU A 350 -23.70 13.66 18.67
C LEU A 350 -22.39 12.84 18.70
N TYR A 351 -21.67 12.76 17.59
CA TYR A 351 -20.35 12.13 17.55
C TYR A 351 -19.35 12.80 18.51
N VAL A 352 -19.31 14.13 18.53
CA VAL A 352 -18.42 14.88 19.45
C VAL A 352 -18.81 14.65 20.90
N VAL A 353 -20.11 14.64 21.21
CA VAL A 353 -20.60 14.32 22.57
C VAL A 353 -20.14 12.92 22.97
N ILE A 354 -20.36 11.90 22.11
CA ILE A 354 -19.89 10.53 22.33
C ILE A 354 -18.37 10.49 22.55
N ALA A 355 -17.59 11.15 21.70
CA ALA A 355 -16.13 11.19 21.84
C ALA A 355 -15.71 11.78 23.20
N CYS A 356 -16.36 12.84 23.69
CA CYS A 356 -16.02 13.44 24.97
C CYS A 356 -16.37 12.55 26.19
N VAL A 357 -17.43 11.74 26.10
CA VAL A 357 -17.88 10.91 27.24
C VAL A 357 -17.37 9.46 27.19
N ALA A 358 -17.11 8.90 26.01
CA ALA A 358 -16.78 7.49 25.84
C ALA A 358 -15.29 7.23 25.63
N GLU A 359 -14.52 8.19 25.09
CA GLU A 359 -13.08 8.02 24.95
C GLU A 359 -12.36 8.34 26.25
N THR A 360 -11.61 7.39 26.79
CA THR A 360 -10.92 7.55 28.09
C THR A 360 -9.41 7.51 28.00
N GLY A 361 -8.82 7.40 26.80
CA GLY A 361 -7.37 7.22 26.62
C GLY A 361 -6.52 8.28 27.33
N ALA A 362 -6.90 9.56 27.20
CA ALA A 362 -6.21 10.67 27.87
C ALA A 362 -6.73 10.96 29.29
N ALA A 363 -7.93 10.47 29.64
CA ALA A 363 -8.54 10.63 30.95
C ALA A 363 -8.00 9.63 31.98
N ASP A 364 -7.38 8.55 31.51
CA ASP A 364 -6.72 7.54 32.33
C ASP A 364 -5.19 7.62 32.16
N LYS A 365 -4.43 7.21 33.18
CA LYS A 365 -2.97 7.20 33.10
C LYS A 365 -2.47 5.93 32.42
N LEU A 366 -2.66 5.86 31.10
CA LEU A 366 -2.16 4.73 30.32
C LEU A 366 -0.62 4.74 30.25
N THR A 367 -0.02 3.55 30.31
CA THR A 367 1.39 3.39 29.99
C THR A 367 1.60 3.55 28.49
N MET A 368 2.83 3.88 28.07
CA MET A 368 3.14 4.01 26.63
C MET A 368 2.74 2.77 25.82
N ALA A 369 3.02 1.59 26.36
CA ALA A 369 2.67 0.32 25.71
C ALA A 369 1.15 0.12 25.60
N ALA A 370 0.37 0.52 26.61
CA ALA A 370 -1.09 0.44 26.57
C ALA A 370 -1.70 1.43 25.56
N ASP A 371 -1.13 2.63 25.47
CA ASP A 371 -1.53 3.64 24.49
C ASP A 371 -1.25 3.18 23.05
N ILE A 372 -0.02 2.68 22.80
CA ILE A 372 0.36 2.04 21.54
C ILE A 372 -0.58 0.87 21.20
N ARG A 373 -0.89 0.01 22.18
CA ARG A 373 -1.81 -1.12 22.00
C ARG A 373 -3.16 -0.60 21.51
N ARG A 374 -3.75 0.38 22.20
CA ARG A 374 -5.04 0.99 21.82
C ARG A 374 -5.00 1.51 20.38
N GLU A 375 -3.97 2.24 19.99
CA GLU A 375 -3.87 2.81 18.63
C GLU A 375 -3.70 1.73 17.55
N ILE A 376 -2.86 0.71 17.76
CA ILE A 376 -2.68 -0.39 16.80
C ILE A 376 -3.98 -1.20 16.63
N LEU A 377 -4.66 -1.53 17.74
CA LEU A 377 -5.94 -2.25 17.73
C LEU A 377 -6.93 -1.56 16.78
N HIS A 378 -7.12 -0.25 16.95
CA HIS A 378 -8.07 0.51 16.15
C HIS A 378 -7.58 0.74 14.71
N ALA A 379 -6.28 0.89 14.48
CA ALA A 379 -5.71 1.03 13.13
C ALA A 379 -5.88 -0.24 12.26
N LEU A 380 -5.86 -1.42 12.89
CA LEU A 380 -6.02 -2.73 12.23
C LEU A 380 -7.46 -3.27 12.27
N ALA A 381 -8.35 -2.73 13.11
CA ALA A 381 -9.73 -3.20 13.28
C ALA A 381 -10.56 -3.22 11.98
N ALA A 382 -10.16 -2.42 11.00
CA ALA A 382 -10.83 -2.32 9.72
C ALA A 382 -10.23 -3.20 8.62
N GLY A 383 -9.21 -3.99 8.94
CA GLY A 383 -8.58 -4.92 8.02
C GLY A 383 -7.05 -4.83 8.00
N PRO A 384 -6.41 -5.86 7.42
CA PRO A 384 -4.96 -6.00 7.42
C PRO A 384 -4.27 -4.88 6.63
N CYS A 385 -3.05 -4.51 7.05
CA CYS A 385 -2.20 -3.56 6.31
C CYS A 385 -0.71 -3.83 6.49
N SER A 386 0.10 -3.23 5.61
CA SER A 386 1.56 -3.25 5.72
C SER A 386 2.04 -2.51 6.97
N PHE A 387 3.29 -2.76 7.39
CA PHE A 387 3.89 -2.06 8.52
C PHE A 387 3.98 -0.55 8.27
N ARG A 388 4.39 -0.15 7.07
CA ARG A 388 4.47 1.25 6.65
C ARG A 388 3.13 1.95 6.66
N ASP A 389 2.08 1.27 6.22
CA ASP A 389 0.74 1.85 6.27
C ASP A 389 0.21 1.92 7.69
N LEU A 390 0.57 0.96 8.55
CA LEU A 390 0.25 1.02 9.98
C LEU A 390 0.92 2.21 10.67
N CYS A 391 2.22 2.44 10.45
CA CYS A 391 2.95 3.56 11.04
C CYS A 391 2.36 4.94 10.63
N LYS A 392 1.73 5.04 9.45
CA LYS A 392 1.01 6.26 9.02
C LYS A 392 -0.36 6.42 9.66
N ARG A 393 -0.96 5.34 10.19
CA ARG A 393 -2.28 5.33 10.81
C ARG A 393 -2.24 5.62 12.32
N VAL A 394 -1.06 5.65 12.92
CA VAL A 394 -0.85 5.95 14.34
C VAL A 394 -0.05 7.25 14.50
N ALA A 395 0.01 7.77 15.73
CA ALA A 395 0.81 8.95 16.05
C ALA A 395 2.32 8.71 15.80
N GLU A 396 3.03 9.70 15.25
CA GLU A 396 4.47 9.61 14.92
C GLU A 396 5.31 9.14 16.13
N ARG A 397 5.06 9.74 17.30
CA ARG A 397 5.74 9.43 18.55
C ARG A 397 5.55 7.97 19.00
N MET A 398 4.43 7.36 18.66
CA MET A 398 4.12 5.99 19.01
C MET A 398 4.75 5.00 18.03
N ALA A 399 4.71 5.33 16.73
CA ALA A 399 5.41 4.55 15.70
C ALA A 399 6.93 4.54 15.92
N ASP A 400 7.50 5.65 16.42
CA ASP A 400 8.93 5.79 16.73
C ASP A 400 9.34 5.13 18.08
N ASP A 401 8.38 4.64 18.88
CA ASP A 401 8.67 4.06 20.18
C ASP A 401 9.31 2.67 20.04
N VAL A 402 10.34 2.40 20.82
CA VAL A 402 11.07 1.11 20.82
C VAL A 402 10.19 -0.09 21.15
N GLY A 403 9.07 0.12 21.85
CA GLY A 403 8.08 -0.90 22.19
C GLY A 403 7.05 -1.17 21.09
N PHE A 404 7.00 -0.38 20.02
CA PHE A 404 5.94 -0.45 19.01
C PHE A 404 5.81 -1.83 18.38
N GLU A 405 6.91 -2.36 17.82
CA GLU A 405 6.92 -3.68 17.19
C GLU A 405 6.57 -4.82 18.15
N LYS A 406 7.03 -4.72 19.41
CA LYS A 406 6.69 -5.71 20.43
C LYS A 406 5.18 -5.75 20.66
N VAL A 407 4.54 -4.60 20.85
CA VAL A 407 3.10 -4.51 21.06
C VAL A 407 2.34 -4.94 19.81
N LEU A 408 2.82 -4.60 18.61
CA LEU A 408 2.24 -5.06 17.34
C LEU A 408 2.14 -6.58 17.27
N LEU A 409 3.23 -7.30 17.60
CA LEU A 409 3.25 -8.77 17.60
C LEU A 409 2.37 -9.39 18.70
N GLU A 410 2.10 -8.66 19.78
CA GLU A 410 1.15 -9.09 20.81
C GLU A 410 -0.29 -9.08 20.31
N VAL A 411 -0.70 -8.09 19.50
CA VAL A 411 -2.10 -7.93 19.04
C VAL A 411 -2.39 -8.42 17.63
N ALA A 412 -1.37 -8.57 16.78
CA ALA A 412 -1.53 -8.89 15.38
C ALA A 412 -0.75 -10.14 14.96
N THR A 413 -1.20 -10.78 13.90
CA THR A 413 -0.53 -11.88 13.20
C THR A 413 0.08 -11.35 11.91
N PHE A 414 1.36 -11.63 11.70
CA PHE A 414 2.06 -11.28 10.46
C PHE A 414 1.80 -12.34 9.38
N GLN A 415 1.39 -11.88 8.20
CA GLN A 415 1.23 -12.67 6.99
C GLN A 415 2.34 -12.27 6.02
N SER A 416 3.20 -13.23 5.69
CA SER A 416 4.25 -13.03 4.69
C SER A 416 3.64 -12.78 3.30
N PRO A 417 4.30 -11.99 2.44
CA PRO A 417 3.80 -11.75 1.09
C PRO A 417 3.84 -13.03 0.24
N ASP A 418 2.81 -13.27 -0.57
CA ASP A 418 2.70 -14.46 -1.43
C ASP A 418 3.50 -14.30 -2.73
N GLY A 419 3.87 -13.07 -3.10
CA GLY A 419 4.62 -12.76 -4.31
C GLY A 419 5.62 -11.61 -4.16
N PRO A 420 6.56 -11.46 -5.12
CA PRO A 420 7.67 -10.50 -5.05
C PRO A 420 7.25 -9.02 -5.13
N ASN A 421 5.99 -8.73 -5.47
CA ASN A 421 5.44 -7.38 -5.56
C ASN A 421 4.46 -7.07 -4.42
N GLU A 422 4.27 -7.99 -3.48
CA GLU A 422 3.37 -7.84 -2.34
C GLU A 422 4.19 -7.55 -1.09
N SER A 423 3.62 -6.75 -0.18
CA SER A 423 4.22 -6.49 1.14
C SER A 423 3.64 -7.43 2.17
N GLY A 424 4.42 -7.79 3.19
CA GLY A 424 3.87 -8.47 4.35
C GLY A 424 2.77 -7.64 5.04
N MET A 425 1.75 -8.32 5.55
CA MET A 425 0.55 -7.71 6.10
C MET A 425 0.35 -8.10 7.56
N TYR A 426 -0.09 -7.16 8.39
CA TYR A 426 -0.47 -7.40 9.78
C TYR A 426 -1.99 -7.46 9.89
N GLU A 427 -2.52 -8.57 10.42
CA GLU A 427 -3.95 -8.75 10.68
C GLU A 427 -4.19 -8.85 12.19
N LEU A 428 -5.26 -8.22 12.67
CA LEU A 428 -5.62 -8.25 14.09
C LEU A 428 -6.00 -9.67 14.54
N LYS A 429 -5.51 -10.11 15.71
CA LYS A 429 -5.92 -11.39 16.32
C LYS A 429 -7.40 -11.35 16.73
N ASP A 430 -8.07 -12.50 16.76
CA ASP A 430 -9.51 -12.55 17.04
C ASP A 430 -9.84 -12.00 18.43
N GLU A 431 -9.06 -12.39 19.44
CA GLU A 431 -9.24 -11.94 20.83
C GLU A 431 -9.10 -10.42 20.98
N ALA A 432 -8.26 -9.80 20.15
CA ALA A 432 -7.98 -8.37 20.18
C ALA A 432 -9.17 -7.53 19.67
N TYR A 433 -10.08 -8.10 18.86
CA TYR A 433 -11.31 -7.42 18.44
C TYR A 433 -12.25 -7.14 19.62
N ASP A 434 -12.16 -7.91 20.71
CA ASP A 434 -12.98 -7.63 21.89
C ASP A 434 -12.67 -6.25 22.46
N GLU A 435 -11.45 -5.71 22.29
CA GLU A 435 -11.02 -4.40 22.79
C GLU A 435 -11.45 -3.21 21.91
N VAL A 436 -11.85 -3.43 20.66
CA VAL A 436 -12.15 -2.37 19.67
C VAL A 436 -13.39 -1.57 20.05
N ASN A 437 -13.24 -0.25 20.06
CA ASN A 437 -14.34 0.70 20.20
C ASN A 437 -14.81 1.19 18.81
N PRO A 438 -16.06 0.91 18.40
CA PRO A 438 -16.59 1.41 17.12
C PRO A 438 -16.62 2.93 17.02
N PHE A 439 -16.74 3.63 18.16
CA PHE A 439 -16.75 5.09 18.23
C PHE A 439 -15.38 5.70 18.50
N PHE A 440 -14.30 4.98 18.19
CA PHE A 440 -12.96 5.53 18.25
C PHE A 440 -12.86 6.87 17.50
N TYR A 441 -12.33 7.88 18.18
CA TYR A 441 -12.52 9.29 17.81
C TYR A 441 -11.66 9.75 16.61
N HIS A 442 -10.72 8.90 16.16
CA HIS A 442 -9.98 9.09 14.91
C HIS A 442 -10.66 8.45 13.70
N TYR A 443 -11.71 7.63 13.88
CA TYR A 443 -12.43 7.08 12.74
C TYR A 443 -13.19 8.14 11.95
N THR A 444 -13.14 8.00 10.63
CA THR A 444 -14.11 8.67 9.76
C THR A 444 -15.45 7.93 9.83
N ARG A 445 -16.53 8.57 9.37
CA ARG A 445 -17.85 7.93 9.29
C ARG A 445 -17.79 6.60 8.54
N ASN A 446 -17.15 6.59 7.37
CA ASN A 446 -16.99 5.38 6.55
C ASN A 446 -16.20 4.29 7.29
N LYS A 447 -15.14 4.70 8.02
CA LYS A 447 -14.30 3.75 8.77
C LYS A 447 -15.07 3.13 9.95
N ARG A 448 -15.89 3.92 10.64
CA ARG A 448 -16.79 3.43 11.68
C ARG A 448 -17.77 2.40 11.11
N GLU A 449 -18.44 2.71 10.02
CA GLU A 449 -19.40 1.80 9.37
C GLU A 449 -18.73 0.48 8.95
N GLU A 450 -17.50 0.54 8.43
CA GLU A 450 -16.67 -0.63 8.10
C GLU A 450 -16.34 -1.48 9.35
N VAL A 451 -15.82 -0.86 10.41
CA VAL A 451 -15.47 -1.54 11.67
C VAL A 451 -16.71 -2.14 12.34
N GLU A 452 -17.83 -1.43 12.39
CA GLU A 452 -19.09 -1.96 12.93
C GLU A 452 -19.57 -3.19 12.16
N SER A 453 -19.44 -3.18 10.82
CA SER A 453 -19.78 -4.34 9.98
C SER A 453 -18.90 -5.54 10.31
N ILE A 454 -17.59 -5.34 10.47
CA ILE A 454 -16.63 -6.38 10.85
C ILE A 454 -16.96 -6.96 12.23
N LEU A 455 -17.20 -6.11 13.23
CA LEU A 455 -17.53 -6.53 14.59
C LEU A 455 -18.85 -7.31 14.64
N LYS A 456 -19.90 -6.86 13.92
CA LYS A 456 -21.16 -7.61 13.80
C LYS A 456 -20.94 -8.95 13.11
N ALA A 457 -20.15 -9.00 12.04
CA ALA A 457 -19.84 -10.25 11.34
C ALA A 457 -19.10 -11.25 12.24
N ARG A 458 -18.16 -10.78 13.07
CA ARG A 458 -17.47 -11.58 14.08
C ARG A 458 -18.45 -12.10 15.13
N LEU A 459 -19.27 -11.22 15.72
CA LEU A 459 -20.26 -11.60 16.73
C LEU A 459 -21.28 -12.62 16.19
N ARG A 460 -21.69 -12.50 14.92
CA ARG A 460 -22.58 -13.50 14.27
C ARG A 460 -21.95 -14.88 14.26
N LYS A 461 -20.65 -14.97 13.99
CA LYS A 461 -19.91 -16.23 13.96
C LYS A 461 -19.69 -16.81 15.36
N THR A 462 -19.39 -15.98 16.35
CA THR A 462 -19.06 -16.44 17.72
C THR A 462 -20.29 -16.77 18.56
N THR A 463 -21.36 -15.98 18.45
CA THR A 463 -22.59 -16.16 19.25
C THR A 463 -23.66 -17.01 18.56
N GLY A 464 -23.60 -17.14 17.23
CA GLY A 464 -24.67 -17.75 16.42
C GLY A 464 -25.93 -16.88 16.29
N ASP A 465 -25.96 -15.68 16.87
CA ASP A 465 -27.04 -14.71 16.67
C ASP A 465 -26.95 -14.13 15.26
N ALA A 466 -28.07 -14.16 14.51
CA ALA A 466 -28.14 -13.60 13.17
C ALA A 466 -28.03 -12.06 13.16
N ASP A 467 -28.36 -11.39 14.26
CA ASP A 467 -28.29 -9.92 14.35
C ASP A 467 -27.79 -9.43 15.72
N PRO A 468 -26.48 -9.57 15.98
CA PRO A 468 -25.90 -9.25 17.29
C PRO A 468 -25.83 -7.75 17.54
N VAL A 469 -26.00 -7.39 18.82
CA VAL A 469 -25.88 -6.02 19.30
C VAL A 469 -24.46 -5.76 19.78
N ILE A 470 -23.82 -4.73 19.23
CA ILE A 470 -22.57 -4.20 19.80
C ILE A 470 -22.94 -3.36 21.02
N VAL A 471 -22.53 -3.81 22.20
CA VAL A 471 -22.83 -3.15 23.49
C VAL A 471 -21.70 -2.18 23.84
N PRO A 472 -22.00 -0.90 24.16
CA PRO A 472 -21.00 0.05 24.64
C PRO A 472 -20.35 -0.44 25.93
N LYS A 473 -19.02 -0.33 26.02
CA LYS A 473 -18.29 -0.76 27.22
C LYS A 473 -18.30 0.35 28.28
N PRO A 474 -18.51 0.03 29.57
CA PRO A 474 -18.42 1.00 30.65
C PRO A 474 -17.04 1.68 30.74
N ILE A 475 -17.03 2.92 31.21
CA ILE A 475 -15.84 3.72 31.50
C ILE A 475 -15.03 3.02 32.60
N ARG A 476 -13.74 2.80 32.36
CA ARG A 476 -12.82 2.15 33.31
C ARG A 476 -11.80 3.10 33.95
N VAL A 477 -12.07 4.40 33.97
CA VAL A 477 -11.19 5.38 34.64
C VAL A 477 -11.19 5.09 36.14
N THR A 478 -10.03 4.73 36.68
CA THR A 478 -9.88 4.29 38.08
C THR A 478 -9.26 5.35 39.00
N MET A 479 -8.65 6.40 38.43
CA MET A 479 -7.92 7.40 39.20
C MET A 479 -8.04 8.82 38.64
N GLY A 480 -7.67 9.79 39.46
CA GLY A 480 -7.67 11.20 39.08
C GLY A 480 -9.06 11.84 39.03
N PRO A 481 -9.18 13.04 38.45
CA PRO A 481 -10.40 13.85 38.53
C PRO A 481 -11.51 13.35 37.58
N PHE A 482 -11.15 12.57 36.56
CA PHE A 482 -12.07 12.06 35.53
C PHE A 482 -12.93 10.87 35.98
N ILE A 483 -12.76 10.36 37.20
CA ILE A 483 -13.65 9.35 37.80
C ILE A 483 -15.12 9.81 37.86
N THR A 484 -15.35 11.13 37.79
CA THR A 484 -16.67 11.76 37.81
C THR A 484 -17.29 11.92 36.43
N LEU A 485 -16.54 11.69 35.35
CA LEU A 485 -17.00 11.80 33.96
C LEU A 485 -18.24 10.96 33.64
N PRO A 486 -18.41 9.72 34.16
CA PRO A 486 -19.65 8.95 34.00
C PRO A 486 -20.92 9.70 34.40
N GLY A 487 -20.83 10.67 35.32
CA GLY A 487 -21.97 11.49 35.76
C GLY A 487 -22.61 12.31 34.64
N VAL A 488 -21.88 12.60 33.55
CA VAL A 488 -22.42 13.31 32.38
C VAL A 488 -23.60 12.55 31.76
N LEU A 489 -23.57 11.21 31.80
CA LEU A 489 -24.62 10.33 31.26
C LEU A 489 -25.98 10.48 31.98
N MET A 490 -25.98 11.07 33.17
CA MET A 490 -27.16 11.29 34.02
C MET A 490 -27.68 12.74 33.99
N THR A 491 -27.01 13.62 33.24
CA THR A 491 -27.35 15.05 33.21
C THR A 491 -28.67 15.32 32.50
N GLU A 492 -29.39 16.35 32.93
CA GLU A 492 -30.71 16.69 32.38
C GLU A 492 -30.61 17.05 30.89
N VAL A 493 -29.60 17.84 30.52
CA VAL A 493 -29.42 18.27 29.13
C VAL A 493 -29.04 17.10 28.22
N LEU A 494 -28.24 16.14 28.68
CA LEU A 494 -27.92 14.97 27.85
C LEU A 494 -29.13 14.05 27.66
N VAL A 495 -29.92 13.81 28.70
CA VAL A 495 -31.15 13.03 28.57
C VAL A 495 -32.15 13.74 27.64
N GLN A 496 -32.22 15.07 27.69
CA GLN A 496 -32.97 15.88 26.73
C GLN A 496 -32.44 15.71 25.30
N ILE A 497 -31.11 15.73 25.10
CA ILE A 497 -30.47 15.49 23.80
C ILE A 497 -30.88 14.13 23.24
N VAL A 498 -30.82 13.07 24.05
CA VAL A 498 -31.25 11.72 23.64
C VAL A 498 -32.74 11.68 23.30
N PHE A 499 -33.59 12.29 24.14
CA PHE A 499 -35.04 12.34 23.92
C PHE A 499 -35.39 12.97 22.57
N TYR A 500 -34.93 14.21 22.32
CA TYR A 500 -35.24 14.92 21.10
C TYR A 500 -34.56 14.30 19.88
N SER A 501 -33.43 13.62 20.06
CA SER A 501 -32.80 12.86 18.97
C SER A 501 -33.72 11.81 18.36
N ILE A 502 -34.49 11.13 19.20
CA ILE A 502 -35.41 10.08 18.79
C ILE A 502 -36.77 10.68 18.43
N HIS A 503 -37.29 11.56 19.29
CA HIS A 503 -38.60 12.19 19.09
C HIS A 503 -38.69 12.91 17.75
N ASN A 504 -37.70 13.75 17.44
CA ASN A 504 -37.74 14.55 16.22
C ASN A 504 -37.64 13.66 14.97
N VAL A 505 -36.76 12.67 14.95
CA VAL A 505 -36.65 11.75 13.81
C VAL A 505 -37.97 11.01 13.56
N LEU A 506 -38.71 10.64 14.63
CA LEU A 506 -40.03 10.05 14.50
C LEU A 506 -41.08 11.00 13.91
N VAL A 507 -41.01 12.29 14.24
CA VAL A 507 -41.94 13.31 13.73
C VAL A 507 -41.65 13.68 12.28
N GLN A 508 -40.37 13.81 11.90
CA GLN A 508 -39.96 14.24 10.56
C GLN A 508 -40.26 13.19 9.49
N THR A 509 -40.38 11.91 9.86
CA THR A 509 -40.54 10.75 8.96
C THR A 509 -39.40 10.54 7.94
N ASP A 510 -38.31 11.29 8.07
CA ASP A 510 -37.09 11.10 7.28
C ASP A 510 -36.20 10.02 7.91
N ARG A 511 -35.57 9.18 7.07
CA ARG A 511 -34.59 8.20 7.56
C ARG A 511 -33.31 8.91 8.00
N ALA A 512 -33.07 8.93 9.31
CA ALA A 512 -31.86 9.44 9.92
C ALA A 512 -31.17 8.38 10.80
N ASP A 513 -30.82 7.24 10.21
CA ASP A 513 -30.27 6.09 10.95
C ASP A 513 -29.03 6.45 11.77
N ALA A 514 -28.13 7.29 11.25
CA ALA A 514 -26.92 7.69 11.98
C ALA A 514 -27.20 8.46 13.29
N ILE A 515 -28.22 9.33 13.30
CA ILE A 515 -28.65 10.07 14.50
C ILE A 515 -29.24 9.10 15.52
N LEU A 516 -30.09 8.17 15.05
CA LEU A 516 -30.68 7.13 15.90
C LEU A 516 -29.61 6.20 16.48
N ASP A 517 -28.64 5.76 15.68
CA ASP A 517 -27.55 4.90 16.11
C ASP A 517 -26.71 5.55 17.21
N GLN A 518 -26.42 6.85 17.09
CA GLN A 518 -25.68 7.61 18.10
C GLN A 518 -26.51 7.88 19.36
N ALA A 519 -27.80 8.21 19.23
CA ALA A 519 -28.70 8.39 20.37
C ALA A 519 -28.91 7.09 21.14
N LEU A 520 -29.09 5.98 20.42
CA LEU A 520 -29.16 4.63 20.99
C LEU A 520 -27.84 4.24 21.65
N TYR A 521 -26.70 4.56 21.04
CA TYR A 521 -25.40 4.35 21.68
C TYR A 521 -25.30 5.09 23.02
N LEU A 522 -25.67 6.38 23.08
CA LEU A 522 -25.62 7.19 24.30
C LEU A 522 -26.51 6.63 25.42
N ILE A 523 -27.76 6.24 25.11
CA ILE A 523 -28.64 5.66 26.13
C ILE A 523 -28.16 4.27 26.56
N MET A 524 -27.69 3.43 25.62
CA MET A 524 -27.14 2.12 25.95
C MET A 524 -25.90 2.24 26.83
N PHE A 525 -25.04 3.20 26.53
CA PHE A 525 -23.84 3.49 27.31
C PHE A 525 -24.19 3.98 28.71
N GLY A 526 -25.17 4.89 28.83
CA GLY A 526 -25.71 5.32 30.11
C GLY A 526 -26.29 4.16 30.93
N LEU A 527 -27.07 3.27 30.31
CA LEU A 527 -27.68 2.11 30.99
C LEU A 527 -26.63 1.10 31.45
N GLY A 528 -25.58 0.88 30.65
CA GLY A 528 -24.45 0.03 31.03
C GLY A 528 -23.60 0.63 32.15
N GLN A 529 -23.49 1.97 32.22
CA GLN A 529 -22.69 2.66 33.22
C GLN A 529 -23.44 2.87 34.55
N HIS A 530 -24.75 3.15 34.49
CA HIS A 530 -25.61 3.44 35.64
C HIS A 530 -26.88 2.57 35.62
N PRO A 531 -26.75 1.24 35.79
CA PRO A 531 -27.85 0.28 35.57
C PRO A 531 -29.03 0.42 36.54
N GLU A 532 -28.84 1.04 37.71
CA GLU A 532 -29.92 1.21 38.71
C GLU A 532 -30.55 2.60 38.70
N GLU A 533 -29.75 3.64 38.45
CA GLU A 533 -30.16 5.04 38.59
C GLU A 533 -30.77 5.59 37.29
N LEU A 534 -30.12 5.35 36.15
CA LEU A 534 -30.56 5.91 34.86
C LEU A 534 -31.95 5.43 34.45
N PRO A 535 -32.31 4.13 34.54
CA PRO A 535 -33.64 3.67 34.15
C PRO A 535 -34.77 4.40 34.89
N LYS A 536 -34.59 4.63 36.19
CA LYS A 536 -35.54 5.36 37.06
C LYS A 536 -35.59 6.83 36.68
N TYR A 537 -34.44 7.44 36.44
CA TYR A 537 -34.35 8.84 36.06
C TYR A 537 -35.10 9.11 34.75
N VAL A 538 -34.79 8.37 33.68
CA VAL A 538 -35.42 8.55 32.37
C VAL A 538 -36.89 8.13 32.33
N ALA A 539 -37.37 7.34 33.30
CA ALA A 539 -38.79 7.06 33.50
C ALA A 539 -39.54 8.22 34.15
N SER A 540 -38.89 8.94 35.06
CA SER A 540 -39.51 10.06 35.80
C SER A 540 -39.48 11.39 35.02
N ARG A 541 -38.45 11.59 34.17
CA ARG A 541 -38.24 12.84 33.44
C ARG A 541 -39.12 12.92 32.20
N LYS A 542 -39.92 13.99 32.15
CA LYS A 542 -40.87 14.31 31.09
C LYS A 542 -40.39 15.51 30.29
N PHE A 543 -40.57 15.43 28.97
CA PHE A 543 -40.23 16.49 28.03
C PHE A 543 -41.51 16.95 27.29
N GLU A 544 -41.44 17.11 25.97
CA GLU A 544 -42.54 17.54 25.14
C GLU A 544 -43.79 16.66 25.33
N LEU A 545 -44.96 17.29 25.49
CA LEU A 545 -46.25 16.65 25.70
C LEU A 545 -46.31 15.68 26.92
N GLY A 546 -45.41 15.83 27.89
CA GLY A 546 -45.36 14.96 29.07
C GLY A 546 -44.77 13.57 28.81
N VAL A 547 -44.12 13.39 27.65
CA VAL A 547 -43.54 12.13 27.17
C VAL A 547 -42.13 11.93 27.74
N THR A 548 -41.74 10.68 28.01
CA THR A 548 -40.42 10.33 28.55
C THR A 548 -39.55 9.61 27.51
N VAL A 549 -38.27 9.38 27.80
CA VAL A 549 -37.37 8.63 26.91
C VAL A 549 -37.91 7.22 26.61
N TRP A 550 -38.48 6.54 27.61
CA TRP A 550 -39.07 5.21 27.40
C TRP A 550 -40.23 5.22 26.40
N HIS A 551 -41.03 6.28 26.39
CA HIS A 551 -42.14 6.41 25.45
C HIS A 551 -41.65 6.59 24.02
N VAL A 552 -40.61 7.41 23.79
CA VAL A 552 -40.07 7.61 22.44
C VAL A 552 -39.30 6.38 21.94
N LEU A 553 -38.62 5.63 22.81
CA LEU A 553 -38.04 4.32 22.47
C LEU A 553 -39.12 3.30 22.09
N ALA A 554 -40.23 3.25 22.84
CA ALA A 554 -41.37 2.38 22.53
C ALA A 554 -42.11 2.79 21.25
N ALA A 555 -42.16 4.09 20.94
CA ALA A 555 -42.66 4.58 19.66
C ALA A 555 -41.72 4.15 18.51
N LEU A 556 -40.40 4.30 18.68
CA LEU A 556 -39.41 3.87 17.69
C LEU A 556 -39.51 2.37 17.39
N ALA A 557 -39.68 1.54 18.42
CA ALA A 557 -39.84 0.10 18.27
C ALA A 557 -41.08 -0.33 17.47
N ARG A 558 -42.14 0.49 17.46
CA ARG A 558 -43.38 0.24 16.69
C ARG A 558 -43.30 0.69 15.24
N THR A 559 -42.35 1.55 14.90
CA THR A 559 -42.25 2.15 13.58
C THR A 559 -41.51 1.21 12.62
N ALA A 560 -42.24 0.63 11.66
CA ALA A 560 -41.71 -0.36 10.72
C ALA A 560 -40.48 0.13 9.91
N MET A 561 -40.37 1.45 9.68
CA MET A 561 -39.23 2.08 9.00
C MET A 561 -37.89 1.80 9.69
N PHE A 562 -37.87 1.69 11.01
CA PHE A 562 -36.66 1.63 11.82
C PHE A 562 -36.36 0.23 12.39
N LYS A 563 -36.89 -0.82 11.73
CA LYS A 563 -36.73 -2.22 12.16
C LYS A 563 -35.27 -2.67 12.36
N SER A 564 -34.30 -2.03 11.70
CA SER A 564 -32.86 -2.27 11.86
C SER A 564 -32.33 -1.98 13.27
N HIS A 565 -33.03 -1.16 14.06
CA HIS A 565 -32.62 -0.79 15.42
C HIS A 565 -33.26 -1.65 16.51
N LYS A 566 -34.15 -2.59 16.12
CA LYS A 566 -34.99 -3.33 17.06
C LYS A 566 -34.18 -4.07 18.12
N LYS A 567 -33.09 -4.76 17.75
CA LYS A 567 -32.26 -5.49 18.70
C LYS A 567 -31.59 -4.58 19.74
N ARG A 568 -31.16 -3.37 19.35
CA ARG A 568 -30.64 -2.34 20.28
C ARG A 568 -31.73 -1.84 21.22
N LEU A 569 -32.96 -1.67 20.71
CA LEU A 569 -34.12 -1.28 21.51
C LEU A 569 -34.51 -2.37 22.52
N ASP A 570 -34.57 -3.62 22.08
CA ASP A 570 -34.83 -4.78 22.95
C ASP A 570 -33.79 -4.85 24.08
N TRP A 571 -32.50 -4.66 23.75
CA TRP A 571 -31.45 -4.56 24.76
C TRP A 571 -31.72 -3.43 25.77
N CYS A 572 -32.13 -2.24 25.32
CA CYS A 572 -32.48 -1.14 26.24
C CYS A 572 -33.67 -1.50 27.14
N PHE A 573 -34.68 -2.18 26.60
CA PHE A 573 -35.84 -2.65 27.37
C PHE A 573 -35.52 -3.83 28.29
N ASP A 574 -34.47 -4.60 28.05
CA ASP A 574 -34.02 -5.62 28.99
C ASP A 574 -33.26 -5.00 30.18
N HIS A 575 -32.66 -3.82 29.97
CA HIS A 575 -31.90 -3.09 30.99
C HIS A 575 -32.71 -1.98 31.67
N CYS A 576 -34.03 -1.94 31.48
CA CYS A 576 -34.90 -0.97 32.14
C CYS A 576 -35.30 -1.38 33.58
N GLY A 577 -35.13 -2.66 33.95
CA GLY A 577 -35.54 -3.21 35.25
C GLY A 577 -37.03 -2.97 35.55
N ASP A 578 -37.36 -2.70 36.81
CA ASP A 578 -38.72 -2.37 37.26
C ASP A 578 -39.18 -0.94 36.87
N ALA A 579 -38.27 -0.14 36.30
CA ALA A 579 -38.55 1.27 35.97
C ALA A 579 -39.33 1.44 34.65
N PHE A 580 -39.63 0.34 33.95
CA PHE A 580 -40.43 0.41 32.73
C PHE A 580 -41.87 0.79 33.05
N PRO A 581 -42.45 1.81 32.39
CA PRO A 581 -43.85 2.15 32.59
C PRO A 581 -44.75 0.94 32.26
N THR A 582 -45.59 0.53 33.22
CA THR A 582 -46.48 -0.64 33.07
C THR A 582 -47.39 -0.54 31.85
N GLU A 583 -47.76 0.69 31.48
CA GLU A 583 -48.55 1.02 30.28
C GLU A 583 -47.85 0.62 28.96
N LEU A 584 -46.52 0.63 28.93
CA LEU A 584 -45.70 0.29 27.76
C LEU A 584 -45.39 -1.22 27.67
N VAL A 585 -45.68 -2.02 28.70
CA VAL A 585 -45.49 -3.49 28.69
C VAL A 585 -46.33 -4.14 27.58
N SER A 586 -47.54 -3.61 27.34
CA SER A 586 -48.42 -4.01 26.24
C SER A 586 -47.81 -3.73 24.86
N VAL A 587 -47.03 -2.63 24.74
CA VAL A 587 -46.34 -2.22 23.51
C VAL A 587 -45.19 -3.17 23.18
N ARG A 588 -44.41 -3.58 24.20
CA ARG A 588 -43.37 -4.61 24.05
C ARG A 588 -43.96 -5.95 23.60
N ALA A 589 -45.08 -6.37 24.20
CA ALA A 589 -45.78 -7.59 23.80
C ALA A 589 -46.35 -7.51 22.36
N ALA A 590 -46.90 -6.37 21.96
CA ALA A 590 -47.42 -6.17 20.61
C ALA A 590 -46.32 -6.16 19.53
N ALA A 591 -45.15 -5.58 19.81
CA ALA A 591 -44.00 -5.59 18.92
C ALA A 591 -43.40 -7.01 18.73
N ALA A 592 -43.41 -7.83 19.79
CA ALA A 592 -43.03 -9.24 19.73
C ALA A 592 -44.05 -10.09 18.93
N GLN A 593 -45.35 -9.81 19.07
CA GLN A 593 -46.40 -10.49 18.30
C GLN A 593 -46.42 -10.11 16.81
N ALA A 594 -46.13 -8.85 16.48
CA ALA A 594 -45.98 -8.41 15.09
C ALA A 594 -44.79 -9.10 14.40
N GLU A 595 -43.69 -9.33 15.12
CA GLU A 595 -42.53 -10.07 14.62
C GLU A 595 -42.80 -11.55 14.43
N ALA A 596 -43.54 -12.20 15.33
CA ALA A 596 -43.99 -13.58 15.11
C ALA A 596 -44.86 -13.72 13.85
N ARG A 597 -45.57 -12.66 13.43
CA ARG A 597 -46.28 -12.62 12.14
C ARG A 597 -45.34 -12.36 10.96
N ASP A 598 -44.48 -11.34 11.04
CA ASP A 598 -43.56 -10.96 9.95
C ASP A 598 -42.47 -12.01 9.68
N THR A 599 -41.97 -12.71 10.70
CA THR A 599 -41.02 -13.83 10.54
C THR A 599 -41.69 -15.04 9.90
N ASN A 600 -42.92 -15.37 10.30
CA ASN A 600 -43.70 -16.41 9.65
C ASN A 600 -44.01 -16.04 8.18
N ASP A 601 -44.32 -14.77 7.89
CA ASP A 601 -44.56 -14.30 6.53
C ASP A 601 -43.28 -14.19 5.69
N ALA A 602 -42.14 -13.80 6.28
CA ALA A 602 -40.84 -13.72 5.64
C ALA A 602 -40.25 -15.11 5.37
N ASP A 603 -40.39 -16.06 6.29
CA ASP A 603 -40.02 -17.46 6.05
C ASP A 603 -40.95 -18.10 5.02
N ALA A 604 -42.26 -17.80 5.05
CA ALA A 604 -43.17 -18.19 3.99
C ALA A 604 -42.84 -17.52 2.64
N ALA A 605 -42.36 -16.28 2.62
CA ALA A 605 -41.96 -15.55 1.41
C ALA A 605 -40.60 -16.01 0.88
N LYS A 606 -39.64 -16.33 1.74
CA LYS A 606 -38.31 -16.87 1.41
C LYS A 606 -38.45 -18.31 0.89
N LYS A 607 -39.35 -19.10 1.49
CA LYS A 607 -39.73 -20.43 0.99
C LYS A 607 -40.49 -20.34 -0.34
N ARG A 608 -41.40 -19.38 -0.50
CA ARG A 608 -42.08 -19.09 -1.79
C ARG A 608 -41.12 -18.56 -2.86
N SER A 609 -40.11 -17.76 -2.51
CA SER A 609 -39.12 -17.23 -3.46
C SER A 609 -38.07 -18.28 -3.85
N ALA A 610 -37.63 -19.11 -2.90
CA ALA A 610 -36.78 -20.27 -3.18
C ALA A 610 -37.52 -21.31 -4.03
N GLN A 611 -38.81 -21.54 -3.75
CA GLN A 611 -39.67 -22.38 -4.57
C GLN A 611 -39.92 -21.74 -5.94
N ALA A 612 -40.17 -20.44 -6.03
CA ALA A 612 -40.32 -19.73 -7.30
C ALA A 612 -39.03 -19.68 -8.12
N ARG A 613 -37.84 -19.66 -7.50
CA ARG A 613 -36.55 -19.81 -8.18
C ARG A 613 -36.31 -21.24 -8.67
N LYS A 614 -36.71 -22.25 -7.89
CA LYS A 614 -36.72 -23.66 -8.32
C LYS A 614 -37.72 -23.89 -9.45
N ASP A 615 -38.92 -23.31 -9.37
CA ASP A 615 -39.99 -23.42 -10.36
C ASP A 615 -39.69 -22.60 -11.62
N ALA A 616 -39.03 -21.44 -11.48
CA ALA A 616 -38.54 -20.65 -12.61
C ALA A 616 -37.40 -21.37 -13.32
N GLY A 617 -36.44 -21.95 -12.57
CA GLY A 617 -35.41 -22.82 -13.14
C GLY A 617 -36.03 -24.02 -13.86
N MET A 618 -37.00 -24.70 -13.25
CA MET A 618 -37.74 -25.81 -13.86
C MET A 618 -38.55 -25.39 -15.09
N LYS A 619 -39.17 -24.20 -15.09
CA LYS A 619 -39.87 -23.65 -16.26
C LYS A 619 -38.90 -23.21 -17.36
N GLN A 620 -37.71 -22.72 -17.02
CA GLN A 620 -36.67 -22.39 -17.98
C GLN A 620 -36.12 -23.66 -18.64
N PHE A 621 -35.93 -24.73 -17.85
CA PHE A 621 -35.59 -26.06 -18.34
C PHE A 621 -36.72 -26.67 -19.21
N ALA A 622 -37.98 -26.50 -18.82
CA ALA A 622 -39.13 -26.98 -19.59
C ALA A 622 -39.35 -26.19 -20.89
N ALA A 623 -39.17 -24.85 -20.85
CA ALA A 623 -39.25 -23.99 -22.02
C ALA A 623 -38.09 -24.21 -22.99
N GLN A 624 -36.86 -24.48 -22.48
CA GLN A 624 -35.76 -24.96 -23.32
C GLN A 624 -36.09 -26.32 -23.94
N ARG A 625 -36.68 -27.24 -23.17
CA ARG A 625 -37.05 -28.57 -23.67
C ARG A 625 -38.14 -28.53 -24.75
N GLN A 626 -39.10 -27.61 -24.63
CA GLN A 626 -40.18 -27.43 -25.61
C GLN A 626 -39.71 -26.63 -26.84
N SER A 627 -38.84 -25.63 -26.66
CA SER A 627 -38.16 -24.93 -27.75
C SER A 627 -37.22 -25.84 -28.54
N ILE A 628 -36.61 -26.84 -27.90
CA ILE A 628 -35.81 -27.87 -28.59
C ILE A 628 -36.73 -28.85 -29.33
N LEU A 629 -37.90 -29.19 -28.78
CA LEU A 629 -38.86 -30.10 -29.43
C LEU A 629 -39.50 -29.46 -30.68
N GLU A 630 -39.86 -28.17 -30.61
CA GLU A 630 -40.39 -27.40 -31.76
C GLU A 630 -39.32 -27.13 -32.83
N GLN A 631 -38.03 -27.12 -32.47
CA GLN A 631 -36.92 -26.99 -33.44
C GLN A 631 -36.54 -28.31 -34.11
N LEU A 632 -37.05 -29.46 -33.64
CA LEU A 632 -36.69 -30.79 -34.15
C LEU A 632 -37.73 -31.39 -35.12
N GLU A 633 -38.91 -30.76 -35.28
CA GLU A 633 -39.97 -31.29 -36.16
C GLU A 633 -40.05 -30.61 -37.53
N ASP A 634 -39.33 -29.50 -37.79
CA ASP A 634 -39.58 -28.67 -38.98
C ASP A 634 -38.40 -28.44 -39.96
N GLU A 635 -37.23 -29.07 -39.81
CA GLU A 635 -36.16 -28.92 -40.83
C GLU A 635 -35.36 -30.23 -41.08
N ASP A 636 -36.03 -31.22 -41.67
CA ASP A 636 -35.44 -32.22 -42.57
C ASP A 636 -35.80 -31.85 -44.03
N GLU A 637 -35.40 -30.64 -44.45
CA GLU A 637 -35.13 -30.22 -45.84
C GLU A 637 -33.97 -29.20 -45.81
N ASP A 638 -32.75 -29.65 -45.46
CA ASP A 638 -31.44 -29.16 -45.96
C ASP A 638 -30.30 -29.64 -45.03
N GLY A 639 -29.55 -30.66 -45.47
CA GLY A 639 -28.62 -31.42 -44.61
C GLY A 639 -27.18 -30.89 -44.54
N GLN A 640 -26.66 -30.65 -43.32
CA GLN A 640 -25.65 -31.49 -42.63
C GLN A 640 -25.02 -30.81 -41.38
N ALA A 641 -25.61 -31.15 -40.23
CA ALA A 641 -25.09 -31.44 -38.88
C ALA A 641 -23.78 -30.82 -38.35
N THR A 642 -23.95 -29.91 -37.39
CA THR A 642 -23.02 -29.56 -36.31
C THR A 642 -23.49 -30.21 -35.00
N GLU A 643 -22.61 -30.81 -34.17
CA GLU A 643 -22.63 -30.63 -32.70
C GLU A 643 -21.53 -31.39 -31.91
N LYS A 644 -21.43 -30.97 -30.65
CA LYS A 644 -20.51 -31.22 -29.52
C LYS A 644 -20.38 -32.70 -29.07
N PRO A 645 -19.47 -32.99 -28.12
CA PRO A 645 -19.69 -34.13 -27.21
C PRO A 645 -19.40 -33.84 -25.72
N GLU A 646 -20.25 -34.39 -24.83
CA GLU A 646 -19.92 -34.76 -23.44
C GLU A 646 -20.36 -36.22 -23.15
N SER A 647 -19.52 -36.94 -22.39
CA SER A 647 -19.78 -38.07 -21.45
C SER A 647 -20.56 -39.35 -21.87
N PHE A 648 -19.92 -40.53 -21.70
CA PHE A 648 -20.28 -41.64 -20.76
C PHE A 648 -19.40 -42.90 -21.02
N GLY A 649 -18.98 -43.63 -19.96
CA GLY A 649 -18.44 -45.01 -20.03
C GLY A 649 -19.54 -46.04 -20.38
N THR A 650 -19.31 -47.32 -20.69
CA THR A 650 -18.70 -48.36 -19.82
C THR A 650 -18.55 -49.73 -20.57
N CYS A 651 -17.37 -50.36 -20.45
CA CYS A 651 -16.96 -51.79 -20.32
C CYS A 651 -17.44 -53.01 -21.17
N ILE A 652 -16.53 -54.02 -21.20
CA ILE A 652 -16.62 -55.50 -21.35
C ILE A 652 -16.26 -56.02 -22.78
N SER A 653 -15.27 -56.90 -23.09
CA SER A 653 -14.34 -57.79 -22.33
C SER A 653 -13.25 -58.47 -23.23
N PHE A 654 -12.04 -58.66 -22.66
CA PHE A 654 -11.05 -59.80 -22.67
C PHE A 654 -10.56 -60.48 -23.98
N PRO A 655 -9.24 -60.85 -24.10
CA PRO A 655 -8.60 -61.88 -23.23
C PRO A 655 -7.18 -61.60 -22.67
N HIS A 656 -6.96 -62.13 -21.45
CA HIS A 656 -5.75 -62.65 -20.74
C HIS A 656 -4.34 -62.28 -21.28
N GLY A 657 -3.35 -61.68 -20.58
CA GLY A 657 -2.74 -61.85 -19.23
C GLY A 657 -1.22 -62.22 -19.41
N PRO A 658 -0.29 -62.22 -18.41
CA PRO A 658 -0.14 -61.52 -17.12
C PRO A 658 1.29 -60.90 -16.87
N PHE A 659 1.54 -60.41 -15.64
CA PHE A 659 2.82 -59.99 -14.97
C PHE A 659 3.24 -58.50 -15.10
N GLY A 660 3.47 -57.70 -14.05
CA GLY A 660 3.44 -57.90 -12.60
C GLY A 660 4.04 -56.68 -11.85
N HIS A 661 3.44 -56.33 -10.71
CA HIS A 661 3.93 -55.57 -9.55
C HIS A 661 4.36 -54.09 -9.64
N SER A 662 3.56 -53.25 -8.96
CA SER A 662 4.02 -52.09 -8.17
C SER A 662 4.73 -52.57 -6.89
N PRO A 663 5.59 -51.75 -6.27
CA PRO A 663 5.14 -51.21 -4.98
C PRO A 663 5.41 -49.72 -4.75
N ASP A 664 4.57 -49.19 -3.88
CA ASP A 664 4.56 -47.89 -3.21
C ASP A 664 5.92 -47.27 -2.87
N ARG A 665 5.96 -45.93 -2.94
CA ARG A 665 6.87 -45.10 -2.14
C ARG A 665 6.10 -44.02 -1.40
N HIS A 666 5.51 -44.40 -0.27
CA HIS A 666 5.48 -43.54 0.92
C HIS A 666 6.73 -43.85 1.76
N ALA A 667 7.68 -42.92 1.80
CA ALA A 667 8.58 -42.75 2.94
C ALA A 667 9.26 -41.36 2.86
N PRO A 668 9.23 -40.55 3.93
CA PRO A 668 9.98 -39.31 4.02
C PRO A 668 11.47 -39.63 4.22
N LYS A 669 12.37 -38.98 3.49
CA LYS A 669 13.81 -39.06 3.78
C LYS A 669 14.24 -37.87 4.65
N PRO A 670 15.07 -38.11 5.67
CA PRO A 670 15.36 -37.14 6.73
C PRO A 670 16.45 -36.16 6.31
N ASN A 671 16.27 -34.90 6.70
CA ASN A 671 17.33 -33.91 6.79
C ASN A 671 18.35 -34.35 7.85
N THR A 672 19.54 -34.76 7.43
CA THR A 672 20.70 -34.82 8.31
C THR A 672 21.72 -33.79 7.88
N PHE A 673 21.75 -32.72 8.68
CA PHE A 673 22.88 -31.80 8.82
C PHE A 673 23.77 -32.39 9.93
N PRO A 674 25.10 -32.49 9.80
CA PRO A 674 26.01 -32.00 8.74
C PRO A 674 26.61 -33.14 7.87
N PRO A 675 27.19 -32.85 6.68
CA PRO A 675 28.15 -33.76 6.06
C PRO A 675 29.52 -33.65 6.75
N LEU A 676 30.12 -34.81 7.01
CA LEU A 676 31.48 -34.98 7.53
C LEU A 676 32.50 -34.91 6.37
N GLU A 677 33.63 -34.29 6.68
CA GLU A 677 34.95 -34.25 6.01
C GLU A 677 35.34 -33.03 5.13
N PRO A 678 36.62 -32.57 5.23
CA PRO A 678 37.06 -31.28 4.74
C PRO A 678 37.74 -31.38 3.36
N TYR A 679 37.30 -30.56 2.39
CA TYR A 679 38.00 -30.41 1.12
C TYR A 679 39.01 -29.26 1.20
N THR A 680 40.29 -29.62 1.18
CA THR A 680 41.43 -28.70 1.08
C THR A 680 41.63 -28.29 -0.37
N GLY A 681 41.49 -27.00 -0.67
CA GLY A 681 41.83 -26.44 -1.98
C GLY A 681 41.63 -24.93 -2.00
N SER A 682 42.72 -24.19 -2.20
CA SER A 682 42.78 -22.74 -2.24
C SER A 682 42.10 -22.16 -3.49
N GLU A 683 40.92 -21.57 -3.34
CA GLU A 683 40.29 -20.67 -4.33
C GLU A 683 40.17 -19.25 -3.73
N PRO A 684 40.25 -18.18 -4.56
CA PRO A 684 40.18 -16.81 -4.08
C PRO A 684 38.80 -16.49 -3.47
N PRO A 685 38.68 -15.59 -2.48
CA PRO A 685 37.58 -15.62 -1.51
C PRO A 685 36.20 -15.15 -2.00
N LEU A 686 35.99 -14.88 -3.30
CA LEU A 686 34.91 -13.97 -3.74
C LEU A 686 34.27 -14.28 -5.10
N ALA A 687 34.37 -15.49 -5.63
CA ALA A 687 33.58 -15.85 -6.81
C ALA A 687 32.17 -16.28 -6.36
N PHE A 688 31.13 -15.46 -6.60
CA PHE A 688 29.80 -16.04 -6.75
C PHE A 688 29.91 -17.07 -7.88
N ASN A 689 29.57 -18.33 -7.62
CA ASN A 689 29.62 -19.39 -8.63
C ASN A 689 28.52 -19.15 -9.67
N GLY A 690 28.76 -18.24 -10.61
CA GLY A 690 27.93 -17.97 -11.78
C GLY A 690 28.50 -18.62 -13.03
N PHE A 691 27.76 -18.56 -14.15
CA PHE A 691 28.22 -19.14 -15.41
C PHE A 691 29.54 -18.48 -15.87
N PRO A 692 30.61 -19.23 -16.16
CA PRO A 692 31.90 -18.65 -16.53
C PRO A 692 31.79 -17.88 -17.86
N TYR A 693 32.14 -16.59 -17.87
CA TYR A 693 32.09 -15.79 -19.10
C TYR A 693 33.00 -16.36 -20.22
N SER A 694 34.06 -17.08 -19.84
CA SER A 694 34.98 -17.76 -20.76
C SER A 694 34.34 -18.92 -21.53
N GLN A 695 33.17 -19.39 -21.08
CA GLN A 695 32.40 -20.46 -21.70
C GLN A 695 31.21 -19.96 -22.53
N THR A 696 30.97 -18.64 -22.57
CA THR A 696 29.94 -18.02 -23.41
C THR A 696 30.53 -17.71 -24.79
N LYS A 697 30.14 -18.46 -25.83
CA LYS A 697 30.56 -18.21 -27.22
C LYS A 697 29.36 -17.76 -28.07
N PHE A 698 29.53 -16.71 -28.87
CA PHE A 698 28.52 -16.25 -29.82
C PHE A 698 28.43 -17.20 -31.03
N GLY A 699 27.20 -17.59 -31.40
CA GLY A 699 26.90 -18.47 -32.54
C GLY A 699 25.40 -18.45 -32.88
N LEU A 700 24.98 -19.14 -33.93
CA LEU A 700 23.54 -19.34 -34.22
C LEU A 700 22.91 -20.16 -33.09
N HIS A 701 21.61 -20.09 -32.90
CA HIS A 701 20.88 -21.00 -32.04
C HIS A 701 19.53 -21.31 -32.67
N ALA A 702 19.18 -22.59 -32.82
CA ALA A 702 17.85 -22.99 -33.26
C ALA A 702 17.17 -23.81 -32.16
N SER A 703 15.86 -23.77 -32.05
CA SER A 703 15.11 -24.61 -31.13
C SER A 703 13.77 -24.94 -31.76
N GLU A 704 13.35 -26.20 -31.73
CA GLU A 704 11.98 -26.58 -32.09
C GLU A 704 11.21 -27.02 -30.85
N CYS A 705 9.89 -26.86 -30.89
CA CYS A 705 9.02 -27.29 -29.81
C CYS A 705 8.40 -28.68 -30.03
N GLY A 706 8.70 -29.34 -31.16
CA GLY A 706 8.17 -30.66 -31.54
C GLY A 706 6.66 -30.73 -31.81
N HIS A 707 5.93 -29.62 -31.67
CA HIS A 707 4.50 -29.59 -31.89
C HIS A 707 4.15 -29.51 -33.38
N MET A 708 3.35 -30.46 -33.86
CA MET A 708 2.87 -30.48 -35.23
C MET A 708 1.66 -29.56 -35.41
N MET A 709 1.57 -28.92 -36.58
CA MET A 709 0.43 -28.10 -36.95
C MET A 709 0.16 -28.26 -38.44
N HIS A 710 -1.11 -28.46 -38.81
CA HIS A 710 -1.51 -28.46 -40.21
C HIS A 710 -1.18 -27.10 -40.84
N LEU A 711 -0.68 -27.09 -42.07
CA LEU A 711 -0.33 -25.88 -42.80
C LEU A 711 -1.49 -24.88 -42.89
N GLU A 712 -2.71 -25.40 -43.03
CA GLU A 712 -3.93 -24.59 -43.08
C GLU A 712 -4.24 -23.93 -41.73
N CYS A 713 -4.10 -24.65 -40.62
CA CYS A 713 -4.22 -24.10 -39.27
C CYS A 713 -3.16 -23.02 -38.98
N PHE A 714 -1.92 -23.21 -39.46
CA PHE A 714 -0.87 -22.19 -39.32
C PHE A 714 -1.17 -20.91 -40.10
N THR A 715 -1.76 -21.05 -41.28
CA THR A 715 -2.14 -19.92 -42.13
C THR A 715 -3.21 -19.07 -41.44
N VAL A 716 -4.26 -19.70 -40.91
CA VAL A 716 -5.31 -19.02 -40.11
C VAL A 716 -4.72 -18.39 -38.85
N TYR A 717 -3.85 -19.12 -38.14
CA TYR A 717 -3.19 -18.62 -36.93
C TYR A 717 -2.36 -17.35 -37.20
N THR A 718 -1.58 -17.33 -38.28
CA THR A 718 -0.75 -16.18 -38.65
C THR A 718 -1.59 -14.94 -39.01
N LEU A 719 -2.76 -15.12 -39.63
CA LEU A 719 -3.70 -14.03 -39.90
C LEU A 719 -4.23 -13.41 -38.58
N SER A 720 -4.52 -14.25 -37.58
CA SER A 720 -4.96 -13.80 -36.26
C SER A 720 -3.90 -12.96 -35.53
N ILE A 721 -2.61 -13.31 -35.64
CA ILE A 721 -1.49 -12.55 -35.07
C ILE A 721 -1.42 -11.15 -35.70
N ARG A 722 -1.54 -11.06 -37.04
CA ARG A 722 -1.54 -9.77 -37.76
C ARG A 722 -2.72 -8.88 -37.40
N GLN A 723 -3.88 -9.47 -37.09
CA GLN A 723 -5.04 -8.71 -36.62
C GLN A 723 -4.82 -8.19 -35.19
N ARG A 724 -4.23 -9.01 -34.30
CA ARG A 724 -3.90 -8.64 -32.92
C ARG A 724 -2.89 -7.49 -32.82
N HIS A 725 -1.83 -7.52 -33.63
CA HIS A 725 -0.86 -6.42 -33.67
C HIS A 725 -1.48 -5.10 -34.16
N ARG A 726 -2.47 -5.16 -35.07
CA ARG A 726 -3.19 -3.97 -35.55
C ARG A 726 -4.17 -3.42 -34.53
N SER A 727 -4.90 -4.27 -33.81
CA SER A 727 -5.87 -3.82 -32.80
C SER A 727 -5.21 -3.38 -31.49
N GLN A 728 -4.02 -3.89 -31.17
CA GLN A 728 -3.28 -3.60 -29.94
C GLN A 728 -1.88 -3.04 -30.24
N ALA A 729 -1.82 -1.90 -30.95
CA ALA A 729 -0.56 -1.31 -31.41
C ALA A 729 0.36 -0.79 -30.27
N GLN A 730 -0.19 -0.48 -29.10
CA GLN A 730 0.58 0.00 -27.93
C GLN A 730 1.11 -1.13 -27.02
N ARG A 731 0.77 -2.40 -27.29
CA ARG A 731 1.23 -3.55 -26.51
C ARG A 731 2.57 -4.04 -27.05
N ASN A 732 3.52 -4.37 -26.16
CA ASN A 732 4.75 -5.08 -26.53
C ASN A 732 4.40 -6.54 -26.80
N HIS A 733 4.32 -6.92 -28.07
CA HIS A 733 4.10 -8.31 -28.48
C HIS A 733 5.43 -9.08 -28.41
N PRO A 734 5.44 -10.31 -27.87
CA PRO A 734 6.66 -11.11 -27.76
C PRO A 734 7.17 -11.61 -29.12
N GLU A 735 6.30 -11.71 -30.14
CA GLU A 735 6.65 -12.06 -31.52
C GLU A 735 6.79 -10.84 -32.45
N ASN A 736 7.76 -10.87 -33.36
CA ASN A 736 7.90 -9.87 -34.41
C ASN A 736 7.42 -10.39 -35.79
N ILE A 737 6.27 -9.87 -36.25
CA ILE A 737 5.67 -10.21 -37.55
C ILE A 737 6.62 -9.96 -38.73
N GLN A 738 7.41 -8.89 -38.68
CA GLN A 738 8.36 -8.56 -39.77
C GLN A 738 9.49 -9.58 -39.86
N ARG A 739 9.82 -10.23 -38.74
CA ARG A 739 10.80 -11.33 -38.65
C ARG A 739 10.18 -12.71 -38.87
N LYS A 740 8.88 -12.76 -39.21
CA LYS A 740 8.07 -13.98 -39.34
C LYS A 740 8.02 -14.83 -38.06
N GLU A 741 8.20 -14.20 -36.91
CA GLU A 741 8.11 -14.86 -35.62
C GLU A 741 6.64 -15.10 -35.25
N PHE A 742 6.40 -16.19 -34.54
CA PHE A 742 5.11 -16.58 -34.00
C PHE A 742 5.32 -17.34 -32.67
N ILE A 743 4.33 -17.31 -31.80
CA ILE A 743 4.34 -18.10 -30.57
C ILE A 743 3.67 -19.45 -30.86
N CYS A 744 4.27 -20.56 -30.43
CA CYS A 744 3.63 -21.87 -30.55
C CYS A 744 2.32 -21.87 -29.74
N PRO A 745 1.16 -22.21 -30.34
CA PRO A 745 -0.12 -22.21 -29.63
C PRO A 745 -0.15 -23.15 -28.41
N LEU A 746 0.63 -24.24 -28.45
CA LEU A 746 0.63 -25.28 -27.42
C LEU A 746 1.60 -24.95 -26.27
N CYS A 747 2.89 -24.76 -26.55
CA CYS A 747 3.91 -24.58 -25.49
C CYS A 747 4.34 -23.12 -25.26
N LYS A 748 3.82 -22.18 -26.05
CA LYS A 748 4.15 -20.75 -25.97
C LYS A 748 5.61 -20.38 -26.27
N SER A 749 6.39 -21.28 -26.87
CA SER A 749 7.74 -20.98 -27.35
C SER A 749 7.72 -20.03 -28.55
N LEU A 750 8.73 -19.16 -28.68
CA LEU A 750 8.91 -18.31 -29.86
C LEU A 750 9.52 -19.14 -31.00
N GLY A 751 8.89 -19.13 -32.17
CA GLY A 751 9.34 -19.82 -33.38
C GLY A 751 9.25 -18.92 -34.60
N ASN A 752 9.97 -19.24 -35.66
CA ASN A 752 9.97 -18.44 -36.91
C ASN A 752 10.00 -19.30 -38.19
N THR A 753 10.02 -20.64 -38.04
CA THR A 753 10.15 -21.62 -39.13
C THR A 753 9.35 -22.88 -38.80
N LEU A 754 8.85 -23.60 -39.82
CA LEU A 754 8.19 -24.91 -39.71
C LEU A 754 8.92 -25.95 -40.58
N PHE A 755 9.05 -27.20 -40.10
CA PHE A 755 9.68 -28.30 -40.82
C PHE A 755 8.63 -29.27 -41.42
N PRO A 756 8.76 -29.65 -42.72
CA PRO A 756 7.93 -30.69 -43.31
C PRO A 756 8.44 -32.09 -42.95
N VAL A 757 7.54 -33.05 -42.71
CA VAL A 757 7.88 -34.45 -42.41
C VAL A 757 7.42 -35.36 -43.56
N THR A 758 8.30 -36.20 -44.10
CA THR A 758 8.02 -37.19 -45.18
C THR A 758 8.38 -38.62 -44.76
N VAL A 759 7.60 -39.62 -45.18
CA VAL A 759 7.85 -41.06 -44.91
C VAL A 759 8.63 -41.69 -46.09
N PRO A 760 9.75 -42.41 -45.89
CA PRO A 760 10.54 -42.97 -47.00
C PRO A 760 10.17 -44.42 -47.39
N GLU A 761 10.25 -44.77 -48.68
CA GLU A 761 10.17 -46.15 -49.21
C GLU A 761 11.57 -46.73 -49.56
N PRO A 762 11.81 -48.06 -49.50
CA PRO A 762 13.15 -48.66 -49.54
C PRO A 762 13.58 -49.23 -50.92
N ARG A 763 14.85 -49.05 -51.36
CA ARG A 763 15.47 -49.74 -52.54
C ARG A 763 16.99 -50.04 -52.39
N MET A 764 17.46 -51.09 -53.13
CA MET A 764 18.73 -51.87 -52.98
C MET A 764 19.98 -51.34 -53.75
N ILE A 765 21.19 -51.83 -53.37
CA ILE A 765 22.56 -51.38 -53.72
C ILE A 765 23.29 -52.35 -54.68
N THR A 766 24.21 -51.84 -55.52
CA THR A 766 25.12 -52.62 -56.42
C THR A 766 26.61 -52.55 -56.03
N ASP A 767 27.36 -53.64 -56.27
CA ASP A 767 28.74 -53.93 -55.80
C ASP A 767 29.87 -53.60 -56.81
N GLN A 768 30.58 -52.48 -56.66
CA GLN A 768 31.88 -52.26 -57.34
C GLN A 768 32.95 -51.78 -56.35
N ASN A 769 34.19 -52.27 -56.47
CA ASN A 769 35.24 -51.98 -55.50
C ASN A 769 35.92 -50.61 -55.73
N PHE A 770 36.30 -49.98 -54.62
CA PHE A 770 36.79 -48.60 -54.54
C PHE A 770 38.11 -48.34 -55.29
N SER A 771 38.95 -49.36 -55.44
CA SER A 771 40.29 -49.22 -56.02
C SER A 771 40.26 -49.07 -57.55
N GLU A 772 39.34 -49.76 -58.23
CA GLU A 772 39.13 -49.58 -59.68
C GLU A 772 38.48 -48.23 -59.99
N TRP A 773 37.63 -47.74 -59.08
CA TRP A 773 36.98 -46.44 -59.19
C TRP A 773 37.97 -45.26 -59.14
N ILE A 774 38.91 -45.25 -58.17
CA ILE A 774 39.92 -44.17 -58.06
C ILE A 774 40.77 -44.04 -59.33
N ARG A 775 41.14 -45.17 -59.96
CA ARG A 775 41.96 -45.20 -61.18
C ARG A 775 41.21 -44.66 -62.41
N SER A 776 39.91 -44.91 -62.50
CA SER A 776 39.03 -44.40 -63.57
C SER A 776 38.89 -42.87 -63.51
N THR A 777 38.69 -42.34 -62.30
CA THR A 777 38.45 -40.91 -62.07
C THR A 777 39.70 -40.07 -62.29
N GLY A 778 40.89 -40.56 -61.92
CA GLY A 778 42.16 -39.86 -62.13
C GLY A 778 42.55 -39.65 -63.61
N ILE A 779 42.16 -40.56 -64.51
CA ILE A 779 42.47 -40.48 -65.95
C ILE A 779 41.55 -39.47 -66.67
N SER A 780 40.32 -39.31 -66.20
CA SER A 780 39.35 -38.35 -66.75
C SER A 780 39.67 -36.90 -66.40
N LEU A 781 40.30 -36.66 -65.24
CA LEU A 781 40.70 -35.34 -64.75
C LEU A 781 41.87 -34.70 -65.51
N LEU A 782 42.76 -35.51 -66.11
CA LEU A 782 43.93 -35.00 -66.85
C LEU A 782 43.63 -34.67 -68.34
N ARG A 783 42.48 -35.09 -68.87
CA ARG A 783 42.11 -34.94 -70.29
C ARG A 783 41.14 -33.78 -70.60
N ALA A 784 40.70 -33.02 -69.60
CA ALA A 784 39.76 -31.92 -69.83
C ALA A 784 40.49 -30.60 -70.18
N PRO A 785 40.19 -29.94 -71.33
CA PRO A 785 40.85 -28.70 -71.73
C PRO A 785 40.51 -27.53 -70.79
N ALA A 786 41.55 -26.87 -70.29
CA ALA A 786 41.50 -25.81 -69.27
C ALA A 786 40.67 -24.56 -69.62
N GLU A 787 40.23 -24.37 -70.87
CA GLU A 787 39.52 -23.16 -71.29
C GLU A 787 37.99 -23.21 -71.09
N ARG A 788 37.34 -24.38 -71.05
CA ARG A 788 35.88 -24.45 -70.77
C ARG A 788 35.52 -24.28 -69.30
N LEU A 789 36.48 -24.45 -68.39
CA LEU A 789 36.31 -24.15 -66.96
C LEU A 789 36.49 -22.65 -66.67
N ARG A 790 37.13 -21.88 -67.55
CA ARG A 790 37.38 -20.44 -67.34
C ARG A 790 36.15 -19.56 -67.59
N ASP A 791 35.31 -19.87 -68.57
CA ASP A 791 34.04 -19.13 -68.76
C ASP A 791 32.94 -19.56 -67.77
N GLN A 792 33.05 -20.76 -67.17
CA GLN A 792 32.26 -21.15 -65.99
C GLN A 792 32.84 -20.58 -64.68
N SER A 793 34.10 -20.14 -64.67
CA SER A 793 34.77 -19.52 -63.51
C SER A 793 34.85 -17.99 -63.60
N GLN A 794 34.27 -17.36 -64.63
CA GLN A 794 34.30 -15.90 -64.81
C GLN A 794 32.99 -15.17 -64.52
N TYR A 795 31.91 -15.88 -64.15
CA TYR A 795 30.83 -15.28 -63.37
C TYR A 795 31.17 -15.42 -61.88
N LYS A 796 31.99 -14.49 -61.40
CA LYS A 796 32.56 -14.49 -60.04
C LYS A 796 31.46 -14.40 -58.98
N THR A 797 31.33 -15.53 -58.27
CA THR A 797 30.84 -15.70 -56.88
C THR A 797 29.45 -15.15 -56.55
N GLY A 798 28.46 -15.62 -57.30
CA GLY A 798 27.08 -15.73 -56.82
C GLY A 798 26.66 -17.17 -57.07
N SER A 799 26.25 -17.88 -56.04
CA SER A 799 25.73 -19.25 -56.12
C SER A 799 24.59 -19.32 -57.13
N GLY A 800 24.98 -19.65 -58.36
CA GLY A 800 24.09 -20.04 -59.43
C GLY A 800 23.40 -21.33 -59.01
N GLU A 801 22.09 -21.22 -58.91
CA GLU A 801 21.17 -22.14 -59.58
C GLU A 801 21.41 -23.63 -59.32
N THR A 802 20.63 -24.17 -58.37
CA THR A 802 20.22 -25.57 -58.43
C THR A 802 19.57 -25.81 -59.78
N ARG A 803 20.28 -26.47 -60.70
CA ARG A 803 19.64 -27.08 -61.85
C ARG A 803 18.74 -28.19 -61.30
N ARG A 804 17.43 -28.10 -61.59
CA ARG A 804 16.42 -29.16 -61.39
C ARG A 804 17.06 -30.53 -61.65
N ILE A 805 17.17 -31.38 -60.64
CA ILE A 805 17.09 -32.83 -60.84
C ILE A 805 15.61 -33.15 -60.62
N LEU A 806 14.81 -32.96 -61.67
CA LEU A 806 13.48 -33.56 -61.74
C LEU A 806 13.69 -35.07 -61.79
N HIS A 807 13.23 -35.81 -60.79
CA HIS A 807 12.47 -36.99 -61.15
C HIS A 807 11.11 -36.47 -61.62
N ASP A 808 10.69 -36.88 -62.83
CA ASP A 808 9.39 -36.53 -63.40
C ASP A 808 8.26 -36.74 -62.37
N ALA A 809 7.64 -35.66 -61.90
CA ALA A 809 6.35 -35.70 -61.22
C ALA A 809 5.64 -34.34 -61.30
N SER A 810 4.32 -34.40 -61.50
CA SER A 810 3.40 -33.41 -62.06
C SER A 810 3.36 -32.02 -61.40
N GLU A 811 3.15 -30.98 -62.22
CA GLU A 811 2.68 -29.66 -61.78
C GLU A 811 1.43 -29.80 -60.89
N GLY A 812 1.54 -29.47 -59.60
CA GLY A 812 0.40 -29.48 -58.67
C GLY A 812 0.71 -29.77 -57.19
N ASP A 813 1.89 -30.28 -56.85
CA ASP A 813 2.22 -30.69 -55.48
C ASP A 813 2.28 -29.51 -54.47
N PRO A 814 1.50 -29.52 -53.36
CA PRO A 814 1.58 -28.53 -52.28
C PRO A 814 2.99 -28.33 -51.69
N LEU A 815 3.82 -29.37 -51.72
CA LEU A 815 5.22 -29.31 -51.25
C LEU A 815 6.05 -28.33 -52.09
N HIS A 816 5.79 -28.26 -53.40
CA HIS A 816 6.46 -27.34 -54.31
C HIS A 816 6.10 -25.87 -54.03
N LYS A 817 4.81 -25.58 -53.73
CA LYS A 817 4.37 -24.24 -53.34
C LYS A 817 5.03 -23.76 -52.04
N MET A 818 5.26 -24.66 -51.07
CA MET A 818 5.97 -24.32 -49.83
C MET A 818 7.44 -23.99 -50.08
N VAL A 819 8.14 -24.80 -50.87
CA VAL A 819 9.55 -24.58 -51.24
C VAL A 819 9.71 -23.30 -52.07
N ASP A 820 8.80 -23.04 -53.02
CA ASP A 820 8.81 -21.81 -53.82
C ASP A 820 8.54 -20.56 -52.97
N THR A 821 7.63 -20.65 -51.99
CA THR A 821 7.35 -19.55 -51.05
C THR A 821 8.54 -19.25 -50.14
N ALA A 822 9.25 -20.29 -49.68
CA ALA A 822 10.47 -20.17 -48.90
C ALA A 822 11.59 -19.52 -49.73
N MET A 823 11.81 -19.99 -50.97
CA MET A 823 12.82 -19.48 -51.89
C MET A 823 12.51 -18.05 -52.38
N PHE A 824 11.25 -17.71 -52.66
CA PHE A 824 10.83 -16.36 -53.04
C PHE A 824 11.05 -15.35 -51.92
N THR A 825 10.74 -15.73 -50.66
CA THR A 825 11.02 -14.87 -49.51
C THR A 825 12.54 -14.67 -49.35
N ALA A 826 13.33 -15.75 -49.41
CA ALA A 826 14.78 -15.68 -49.26
C ALA A 826 15.44 -14.81 -50.35
N ARG A 827 14.96 -14.90 -51.61
CA ARG A 827 15.43 -14.07 -52.73
C ARG A 827 15.08 -12.59 -52.57
N SER A 828 13.87 -12.27 -52.11
CA SER A 828 13.45 -10.87 -51.91
C SER A 828 14.28 -10.17 -50.81
N VAL A 829 14.56 -10.88 -49.70
CA VAL A 829 15.41 -10.40 -48.61
C VAL A 829 16.87 -10.23 -49.08
N SER A 830 17.40 -11.20 -49.83
CA SER A 830 18.76 -11.11 -50.39
C SER A 830 18.92 -9.99 -51.43
N GLY A 831 17.89 -9.71 -52.23
CA GLY A 831 17.87 -8.62 -53.21
C GLY A 831 17.87 -7.23 -52.57
N GLN A 832 17.11 -7.04 -51.49
CA GLN A 832 17.05 -5.78 -50.74
C GLN A 832 18.36 -5.45 -50.03
N SER A 833 19.17 -6.46 -49.68
CA SER A 833 20.48 -6.29 -49.04
C SER A 833 21.66 -6.29 -50.03
N ARG A 834 21.41 -6.18 -51.36
CA ARG A 834 22.46 -6.28 -52.40
C ARG A 834 23.44 -5.09 -52.42
N HIS A 835 22.95 -3.87 -52.19
CA HIS A 835 23.76 -2.65 -52.18
C HIS A 835 24.71 -2.54 -50.97
N LEU A 836 24.55 -3.42 -49.98
CA LEU A 836 25.45 -3.57 -48.82
C LEU A 836 26.64 -4.50 -49.14
N ARG A 837 26.66 -5.18 -50.30
CA ARG A 837 27.66 -6.19 -50.66
C ARG A 837 28.73 -5.72 -51.67
N ASP A 838 28.55 -4.57 -52.33
CA ASP A 838 29.48 -4.06 -53.35
C ASP A 838 30.18 -2.75 -52.89
N ARG A 839 31.31 -2.80 -52.16
CA ARG A 839 32.35 -1.72 -52.15
C ARG A 839 33.76 -2.19 -51.75
N ILE A 840 34.75 -1.50 -52.34
CA ILE A 840 36.21 -1.64 -52.32
C ILE A 840 36.82 -1.00 -51.05
N GLU A 841 37.85 -1.61 -50.46
CA GLU A 841 38.48 -1.26 -49.18
C GLU A 841 39.50 -0.08 -49.27
N PRO A 842 39.40 0.98 -48.42
CA PRO A 842 40.48 1.97 -48.29
C PRO A 842 40.90 2.41 -46.86
N VAL A 843 42.07 3.05 -46.84
CA VAL A 843 43.08 3.39 -45.80
C VAL A 843 42.63 4.09 -44.50
N VAL A 844 43.39 3.79 -43.42
CA VAL A 844 43.45 4.37 -42.06
C VAL A 844 43.19 5.89 -42.01
N GLY A 845 42.09 6.31 -41.39
CA GLY A 845 41.86 7.74 -41.11
C GLY A 845 40.49 8.15 -40.58
N GLU A 846 39.39 7.49 -40.96
CA GLU A 846 38.05 7.95 -40.55
C GLU A 846 37.18 6.77 -40.08
N ARG A 847 36.84 6.77 -38.78
CA ARG A 847 35.89 5.81 -38.18
C ARG A 847 34.46 6.23 -38.49
N GLY A 848 33.63 5.26 -38.87
CA GLY A 848 32.17 5.31 -38.83
C GLY A 848 31.61 3.91 -38.52
N ALA A 849 30.59 3.83 -37.68
CA ALA A 849 30.03 2.61 -37.10
C ALA A 849 29.41 1.63 -38.12
N GLY A 850 29.60 0.32 -37.92
CA GLY A 850 28.79 -0.73 -38.56
C GLY A 850 29.44 -2.11 -38.58
N LEU A 851 28.81 -3.10 -37.94
CA LEU A 851 29.16 -4.53 -37.99
C LEU A 851 28.74 -5.17 -39.34
N TYR A 852 29.50 -6.15 -39.81
CA TYR A 852 29.06 -7.17 -40.80
C TYR A 852 29.26 -8.58 -40.24
N LEU A 853 28.40 -9.51 -40.70
CA LEU A 853 28.32 -10.92 -40.31
C LEU A 853 28.11 -11.78 -41.58
N PRO A 854 29.04 -12.68 -41.95
CA PRO A 854 28.84 -13.63 -43.06
C PRO A 854 28.38 -15.04 -42.60
N GLU A 855 27.27 -15.48 -43.22
CA GLU A 855 27.07 -16.76 -43.94
C GLU A 855 27.11 -18.15 -43.29
N ASP A 856 27.55 -18.38 -42.04
CA ASP A 856 27.57 -19.76 -41.50
C ASP A 856 26.25 -20.24 -40.84
N LEU A 857 25.14 -19.55 -41.12
CA LEU A 857 23.89 -19.69 -40.38
C LEU A 857 23.02 -20.92 -40.79
N CYS A 858 23.56 -21.89 -41.53
CA CYS A 858 22.83 -23.09 -41.99
C CYS A 858 23.29 -24.39 -41.33
N ALA A 859 24.42 -24.42 -40.62
CA ALA A 859 24.91 -25.62 -39.93
C ALA A 859 24.31 -25.82 -38.53
N TYR A 860 23.71 -24.79 -37.94
CA TYR A 860 23.43 -24.77 -36.51
C TYR A 860 22.00 -25.19 -36.15
N THR A 861 21.15 -25.43 -37.15
CA THR A 861 19.76 -25.83 -36.92
C THR A 861 19.65 -27.31 -36.51
N ILE A 862 20.64 -28.14 -36.85
CA ILE A 862 20.62 -29.59 -36.59
C ILE A 862 21.31 -29.95 -35.26
N ALA A 863 22.25 -29.13 -34.77
CA ALA A 863 22.95 -29.37 -33.50
C ALA A 863 22.09 -29.09 -32.25
N CYS A 864 21.08 -28.22 -32.36
CA CYS A 864 20.24 -27.90 -31.20
C CYS A 864 19.04 -28.85 -31.01
N THR A 865 18.77 -29.74 -31.97
CA THR A 865 17.82 -30.86 -31.83
C THR A 865 18.31 -31.90 -30.81
N GLU A 866 19.59 -31.87 -30.43
CA GLU A 866 20.17 -32.79 -29.45
C GLU A 866 20.13 -32.29 -27.99
N VAL A 867 20.36 -31.00 -27.78
CA VAL A 867 20.33 -30.37 -26.43
C VAL A 867 18.94 -30.52 -25.78
N ALA A 868 17.89 -30.59 -26.60
CA ALA A 868 16.51 -30.79 -26.15
C ALA A 868 16.24 -32.18 -25.53
N GLN A 869 17.15 -33.15 -25.59
CA GLN A 869 16.90 -34.52 -25.08
C GLN A 869 17.78 -35.01 -23.91
N ARG A 870 18.58 -34.15 -23.25
CA ARG A 870 19.46 -34.59 -22.14
C ARG A 870 19.29 -33.87 -20.80
N GLY A 871 18.05 -33.53 -20.45
CA GLY A 871 17.60 -33.45 -19.05
C GLY A 871 17.57 -34.83 -18.35
N SER A 872 18.59 -35.67 -18.54
CA SER A 872 18.81 -36.90 -17.79
C SER A 872 20.29 -37.23 -17.75
N ILE A 873 20.83 -37.24 -16.54
CA ILE A 873 22.20 -37.60 -16.18
C ILE A 873 22.34 -39.12 -16.39
N THR A 874 23.14 -39.55 -17.35
CA THR A 874 23.68 -40.92 -17.41
C THR A 874 25.13 -40.89 -17.91
N ASP A 875 25.92 -41.83 -17.37
CA ASP A 875 27.38 -41.91 -17.26
C ASP A 875 28.26 -41.20 -18.31
N MET A 876 29.27 -40.49 -17.79
CA MET A 876 30.31 -39.76 -18.51
C MET A 876 31.49 -40.66 -18.94
N SER A 877 31.22 -41.77 -19.62
CA SER A 877 32.27 -42.56 -20.27
C SER A 877 31.95 -42.83 -21.74
N GLU A 878 32.67 -42.13 -22.62
CA GLU A 878 32.97 -42.48 -24.02
C GLU A 878 31.86 -42.37 -25.09
N SER A 879 31.62 -41.15 -25.60
CA SER A 879 31.52 -40.82 -27.05
C SER A 879 31.16 -39.33 -27.25
N ASN A 880 31.77 -38.68 -28.25
CA ASN A 880 31.44 -37.30 -28.64
C ASN A 880 30.12 -37.24 -29.43
N GLU A 881 29.52 -36.06 -29.60
CA GLU A 881 28.16 -35.95 -30.15
C GLU A 881 28.04 -36.42 -31.60
N TYR A 882 29.15 -36.40 -32.34
CA TYR A 882 29.23 -36.92 -33.70
C TYR A 882 28.94 -38.42 -33.78
N GLY A 883 29.30 -39.24 -32.77
CA GLY A 883 29.01 -40.68 -32.77
C GLY A 883 27.52 -41.02 -32.65
N ARG A 884 26.75 -40.18 -31.94
CA ARG A 884 25.33 -40.42 -31.63
C ARG A 884 24.37 -40.05 -32.76
N LEU A 885 24.66 -38.95 -33.48
CA LEU A 885 23.75 -38.36 -34.46
C LEU A 885 23.46 -39.25 -35.69
N PRO A 886 24.43 -39.95 -36.31
CA PRO A 886 24.18 -40.81 -37.46
C PRO A 886 23.30 -42.02 -37.11
N GLU A 887 23.49 -42.59 -35.93
CA GLU A 887 22.74 -43.74 -35.43
C GLU A 887 21.28 -43.36 -35.12
N MET A 888 21.06 -42.19 -34.51
CA MET A 888 19.73 -41.65 -34.21
C MET A 888 18.94 -41.25 -35.46
N LEU A 889 19.60 -40.62 -36.44
CA LEU A 889 18.95 -40.13 -37.67
C LEU A 889 18.86 -41.20 -38.77
N SER A 890 19.33 -42.43 -38.51
CA SER A 890 19.45 -43.51 -39.49
C SER A 890 20.22 -43.08 -40.75
N ILE A 891 21.19 -42.17 -40.60
CA ILE A 891 22.05 -41.71 -41.69
C ILE A 891 23.22 -42.70 -41.79
N PRO A 892 23.45 -43.32 -42.97
CA PRO A 892 24.53 -44.28 -43.11
C PRO A 892 25.89 -43.60 -42.88
N PRO A 893 26.86 -44.29 -42.25
CA PRO A 893 28.19 -43.75 -41.98
C PRO A 893 28.87 -43.31 -43.28
N ILE A 894 29.76 -42.30 -43.21
CA ILE A 894 30.45 -41.69 -44.37
C ILE A 894 31.07 -42.73 -45.32
N SER A 895 31.54 -43.87 -44.79
CA SER A 895 32.10 -44.98 -45.57
C SER A 895 31.09 -45.65 -46.52
N GLN A 896 29.78 -45.54 -46.27
CA GLN A 896 28.69 -46.12 -47.07
C GLN A 896 28.05 -45.11 -48.04
N LEU A 897 28.39 -43.81 -47.96
CA LEU A 897 27.92 -42.76 -48.87
C LEU A 897 28.74 -42.67 -50.18
N ALA A 898 29.79 -43.49 -50.30
CA ALA A 898 30.76 -43.43 -51.40
C ALA A 898 30.30 -44.04 -52.73
N GLY A 899 29.05 -44.48 -52.89
CA GLY A 899 28.52 -45.07 -54.14
C GLY A 899 27.70 -44.12 -55.04
N GLN A 900 27.51 -42.86 -54.65
CA GLN A 900 26.72 -41.88 -55.42
C GLN A 900 27.61 -40.86 -56.14
N GLU A 901 27.65 -40.89 -57.48
CA GLU A 901 28.43 -39.96 -58.33
C GLU A 901 28.13 -38.47 -58.05
N ALA A 902 26.90 -38.14 -57.63
CA ALA A 902 26.51 -36.78 -57.29
C ALA A 902 27.13 -36.28 -55.98
N LEU A 903 27.23 -37.16 -54.97
CA LEU A 903 27.81 -36.81 -53.66
C LEU A 903 29.34 -36.83 -53.67
N GLN A 904 29.94 -37.66 -54.52
CA GLN A 904 31.39 -37.71 -54.71
C GLN A 904 31.96 -36.40 -55.28
N ASN A 905 31.23 -35.70 -56.15
CA ASN A 905 31.63 -34.38 -56.66
C ASN A 905 31.50 -33.26 -55.60
N VAL A 906 30.51 -33.37 -54.72
CA VAL A 906 30.32 -32.42 -53.60
C VAL A 906 31.38 -32.63 -52.51
N LEU A 907 31.66 -33.89 -52.15
CA LEU A 907 32.71 -34.25 -51.19
C LEU A 907 34.11 -33.91 -51.73
N ALA A 908 34.38 -34.11 -53.02
CA ALA A 908 35.63 -33.65 -53.64
C ALA A 908 35.76 -32.12 -53.63
N GLY A 909 34.65 -31.39 -53.83
CA GLY A 909 34.60 -29.93 -53.67
C GLY A 909 34.87 -29.47 -52.24
N TRP A 910 34.24 -30.11 -51.24
CA TRP A 910 34.42 -29.78 -49.82
C TRP A 910 35.82 -30.13 -49.31
N CYS A 911 36.38 -31.28 -49.68
CA CYS A 911 37.75 -31.67 -49.33
C CYS A 911 38.79 -30.76 -50.00
N SER A 912 38.54 -30.29 -51.23
CA SER A 912 39.39 -29.31 -51.91
C SER A 912 39.30 -27.92 -51.25
N HIS A 913 38.13 -27.53 -50.72
CA HIS A 913 37.94 -26.28 -49.99
C HIS A 913 38.60 -26.30 -48.59
N TYR A 914 38.51 -27.43 -47.88
CA TYR A 914 39.14 -27.60 -46.56
C TYR A 914 40.67 -27.71 -46.64
N GLY A 915 41.20 -28.38 -47.68
CA GLY A 915 42.64 -28.49 -47.96
C GLY A 915 43.32 -27.17 -48.33
N PHE A 916 42.56 -26.13 -48.72
CA PHE A 916 43.08 -24.78 -48.95
C PHE A 916 43.02 -23.88 -47.70
N ALA A 917 42.25 -24.24 -46.66
CA ALA A 917 42.11 -23.44 -45.45
C ALA A 917 43.16 -23.75 -44.35
N TYR A 918 43.87 -24.88 -44.43
CA TYR A 918 44.93 -25.25 -43.47
C TYR A 918 46.16 -25.83 -44.19
N SER A 919 47.34 -25.27 -43.90
CA SER A 919 48.66 -25.82 -44.30
C SER A 919 48.91 -27.21 -43.66
N PRO A 920 49.78 -28.06 -44.22
CA PRO A 920 49.66 -29.51 -44.14
C PRO A 920 50.16 -30.05 -42.80
N SER A 921 49.25 -30.60 -41.99
CA SER A 921 49.61 -31.69 -41.08
C SER A 921 48.90 -32.95 -41.59
N PRO A 922 49.63 -33.98 -42.03
CA PRO A 922 49.02 -35.19 -42.51
C PRO A 922 48.45 -35.99 -41.33
N LEU A 923 47.20 -36.42 -41.49
CA LEU A 923 46.56 -37.58 -40.84
C LEU A 923 46.20 -37.43 -39.35
N ASP A 924 45.13 -36.67 -39.06
CA ASP A 924 44.11 -37.09 -38.08
C ASP A 924 42.79 -36.32 -38.31
N PHE A 925 41.80 -36.98 -38.92
CA PHE A 925 40.48 -36.43 -39.21
C PHE A 925 39.50 -36.78 -38.07
N THR A 926 39.41 -35.96 -37.02
CA THR A 926 38.37 -36.13 -35.98
C THR A 926 37.53 -34.85 -35.81
N ILE A 927 36.21 -34.95 -36.05
CA ILE A 927 35.22 -33.89 -35.79
C ILE A 927 34.74 -34.01 -34.34
N SER A 928 34.80 -32.93 -33.55
CA SER A 928 34.36 -32.91 -32.13
C SER A 928 33.24 -31.88 -31.91
N LEU A 929 32.13 -32.30 -31.30
CA LEU A 929 30.94 -31.51 -30.96
C LEU A 929 30.67 -31.61 -29.44
N GLN A 930 30.41 -30.47 -28.77
CA GLN A 930 30.22 -30.36 -27.29
C GLN A 930 28.78 -29.95 -26.88
N ARG A 931 28.35 -30.35 -25.67
CA ARG A 931 26.97 -30.26 -25.11
C ARG A 931 26.62 -28.86 -24.54
N ALA A 932 25.36 -28.39 -24.66
CA ALA A 932 24.87 -27.12 -24.07
C ALA A 932 24.09 -27.29 -22.75
N GLY A 933 24.20 -26.34 -21.81
CA GLY A 933 23.52 -26.35 -20.49
C GLY A 933 22.55 -25.17 -20.26
N VAL A 934 21.76 -25.22 -19.18
CA VAL A 934 20.79 -24.17 -18.76
C VAL A 934 21.51 -23.00 -18.10
N TYR A 935 21.09 -21.76 -18.38
CA TYR A 935 21.61 -20.55 -17.73
C TYR A 935 20.85 -20.28 -16.42
N ASP A 936 21.52 -20.40 -15.28
CA ASP A 936 21.00 -19.97 -13.97
C ASP A 936 21.61 -18.63 -13.56
N LEU A 937 20.81 -17.76 -12.93
CA LEU A 937 21.32 -16.54 -12.28
C LEU A 937 22.10 -16.90 -11.02
N ILE A 938 23.00 -16.03 -10.60
CA ILE A 938 23.73 -16.24 -9.35
C ILE A 938 22.78 -16.29 -8.16
N THR A 939 23.10 -17.16 -7.21
CA THR A 939 22.45 -17.16 -5.91
C THR A 939 22.99 -16.00 -5.08
N LEU A 940 22.11 -15.06 -4.74
CA LEU A 940 22.42 -14.00 -3.80
C LEU A 940 22.40 -14.53 -2.35
N PRO A 941 23.18 -13.94 -1.42
CA PRO A 941 23.13 -14.32 -0.02
C PRO A 941 21.72 -14.13 0.56
N PRO A 942 21.30 -14.95 1.54
CA PRO A 942 19.99 -14.78 2.18
C PRO A 942 19.90 -13.48 3.00
N GLU A 943 21.02 -12.99 3.53
CA GLU A 943 21.11 -11.75 4.31
C GLU A 943 21.90 -10.69 3.54
N LEU A 944 21.28 -9.53 3.30
CA LEU A 944 21.89 -8.42 2.56
C LEU A 944 23.16 -7.87 3.26
N ASP A 945 23.21 -7.94 4.59
CA ASP A 945 24.35 -7.50 5.41
C ASP A 945 25.68 -8.19 5.04
N THR A 946 25.59 -9.42 4.53
CA THR A 946 26.75 -10.15 4.00
C THR A 946 27.45 -9.38 2.88
N LEU A 947 26.69 -8.67 2.04
CA LEU A 947 27.23 -7.85 0.95
C LEU A 947 27.81 -6.51 1.44
N PHE A 948 27.33 -5.95 2.57
CA PHE A 948 27.88 -4.71 3.15
C PHE A 948 29.23 -4.87 3.80
N VAL A 949 29.43 -5.98 4.52
CA VAL A 949 30.74 -6.31 5.10
C VAL A 949 31.78 -6.44 3.99
N GLN A 950 31.37 -7.00 2.84
CA GLN A 950 32.23 -7.18 1.68
C GLN A 950 32.53 -5.86 0.95
N GLU A 951 31.56 -4.94 0.82
CA GLU A 951 31.77 -3.62 0.19
C GLU A 951 32.93 -2.84 0.83
N LYS A 952 33.07 -2.90 2.15
CA LYS A 952 34.15 -2.20 2.89
C LYS A 952 35.55 -2.74 2.60
N THR A 953 35.65 -3.92 1.98
CA THR A 953 36.92 -4.60 1.70
C THR A 953 37.35 -4.53 0.24
N VAL A 954 36.46 -4.13 -0.67
CA VAL A 954 36.71 -4.10 -2.12
C VAL A 954 37.24 -2.72 -2.54
N ILE A 955 38.52 -2.68 -2.95
CA ILE A 955 39.19 -1.48 -3.46
C ILE A 955 39.23 -1.54 -4.99
N CYS A 956 38.83 -0.45 -5.66
CA CYS A 956 38.88 -0.40 -7.12
C CYS A 956 40.33 -0.65 -7.62
N PRO A 957 40.56 -1.65 -8.49
CA PRO A 957 41.90 -1.94 -8.98
C PRO A 957 42.49 -0.81 -9.84
N ARG A 958 41.63 0.02 -10.49
CA ARG A 958 42.07 1.15 -11.34
C ARG A 958 42.33 2.44 -10.57
N CYS A 959 41.41 2.91 -9.72
CA CYS A 959 41.54 4.20 -9.04
C CYS A 959 41.93 4.11 -7.56
N LYS A 960 42.07 2.90 -7.01
CA LYS A 960 42.49 2.62 -5.62
C LYS A 960 41.60 3.26 -4.54
N THR A 961 40.39 3.68 -4.89
CA THR A 961 39.37 4.17 -3.95
C THR A 961 38.31 3.11 -3.69
N VAL A 962 37.64 3.21 -2.55
CA VAL A 962 36.42 2.43 -2.28
C VAL A 962 35.31 2.95 -3.20
N PRO A 963 34.63 2.10 -3.97
CA PRO A 963 33.50 2.48 -4.83
C PRO A 963 32.37 3.15 -4.04
N ASN A 964 31.68 4.12 -4.65
CA ASN A 964 30.50 4.74 -4.05
C ASN A 964 29.23 3.88 -4.16
N ASP A 965 29.14 2.98 -5.14
CA ASP A 965 28.01 2.07 -5.37
C ASP A 965 28.54 0.75 -5.93
N LEU A 966 28.48 -0.33 -5.15
CA LEU A 966 28.84 -1.69 -5.58
C LEU A 966 27.69 -2.35 -6.37
N ALA A 967 28.00 -2.91 -7.55
CA ALA A 967 27.04 -3.61 -8.38
C ALA A 967 27.47 -5.08 -8.60
N VAL A 968 26.61 -6.05 -8.33
CA VAL A 968 26.87 -7.47 -8.59
C VAL A 968 26.18 -7.89 -9.88
N CYS A 969 26.92 -8.38 -10.87
CA CYS A 969 26.35 -8.93 -12.10
C CYS A 969 25.64 -10.26 -11.78
N LEU A 970 24.32 -10.32 -11.95
CA LEU A 970 23.54 -11.52 -11.62
C LEU A 970 23.73 -12.67 -12.62
N ILE A 971 24.44 -12.44 -13.72
CA ILE A 971 24.73 -13.46 -14.74
C ILE A 971 25.99 -14.25 -14.39
N CYS A 972 27.09 -13.54 -14.08
CA CYS A 972 28.40 -14.17 -13.88
C CYS A 972 28.97 -13.99 -12.46
N GLY A 973 28.30 -13.24 -11.59
CA GLY A 973 28.78 -13.01 -10.23
C GLY A 973 29.84 -11.92 -10.07
N THR A 974 30.27 -11.30 -11.17
CA THR A 974 31.34 -10.29 -11.11
C THR A 974 30.84 -9.01 -10.43
N ILE A 975 31.65 -8.48 -9.51
CA ILE A 975 31.42 -7.19 -8.87
C ILE A 975 31.91 -6.08 -9.82
N ALA A 976 30.98 -5.30 -10.34
CA ALA A 976 31.24 -4.12 -11.17
C ALA A 976 31.31 -2.84 -10.31
N ILE A 977 32.33 -2.02 -10.58
CA ILE A 977 32.62 -0.78 -9.87
C ILE A 977 32.33 0.39 -10.82
N GLY A 978 31.05 0.75 -10.97
CA GLY A 978 30.62 1.86 -11.86
C GLY A 978 30.73 1.58 -13.37
N GLU A 979 31.04 0.35 -13.78
CA GLU A 979 31.27 -0.04 -15.18
C GLU A 979 30.26 -1.07 -15.71
N CYS A 980 29.04 -1.12 -15.16
CA CYS A 980 28.00 -2.10 -15.56
C CYS A 980 27.73 -2.12 -17.08
N ASN A 981 27.71 -0.97 -17.76
CA ASN A 981 27.54 -0.93 -19.22
C ASN A 981 28.70 -1.55 -19.99
N ILE A 982 29.92 -1.48 -19.46
CA ILE A 982 31.12 -2.07 -20.07
C ILE A 982 31.08 -3.57 -19.81
N HIS A 983 30.90 -3.98 -18.56
CA HIS A 983 30.80 -5.39 -18.18
C HIS A 983 29.67 -6.11 -18.93
N THR A 984 28.54 -5.43 -19.19
CA THR A 984 27.42 -6.00 -19.96
C THR A 984 27.86 -6.45 -21.34
N ARG A 985 28.69 -5.67 -22.03
CA ARG A 985 29.17 -5.98 -23.39
C ARG A 985 30.00 -7.25 -23.42
N ASP A 986 30.77 -7.48 -22.37
CA ASP A 986 31.69 -8.61 -22.26
C ASP A 986 31.02 -9.87 -21.67
N CYS A 987 29.98 -9.70 -20.85
CA CYS A 987 29.31 -10.78 -20.13
C CYS A 987 27.97 -11.23 -20.76
N GLY A 988 27.03 -10.30 -20.98
CA GLY A 988 25.65 -10.59 -21.42
C GLY A 988 25.30 -10.01 -22.80
N GLY A 989 26.29 -9.44 -23.50
CA GLY A 989 26.13 -8.79 -24.80
C GLY A 989 25.24 -7.54 -24.73
N VAL A 990 23.98 -7.70 -25.16
CA VAL A 990 22.99 -6.60 -25.15
C VAL A 990 22.10 -6.60 -23.90
N VAL A 991 22.15 -7.65 -23.08
CA VAL A 991 21.35 -7.80 -21.85
C VAL A 991 22.28 -7.75 -20.64
N GLY A 992 21.98 -6.88 -19.68
CA GLY A 992 22.70 -6.81 -18.41
C GLY A 992 21.74 -6.83 -17.23
N LEU A 993 22.08 -7.60 -16.20
CA LEU A 993 21.29 -7.70 -14.97
C LEU A 993 22.22 -7.52 -13.77
N TYR A 994 21.98 -6.48 -12.98
CA TYR A 994 22.85 -6.13 -11.85
C TYR A 994 22.04 -5.89 -10.58
N PHE A 995 22.58 -6.32 -9.45
CA PHE A 995 22.09 -5.94 -8.13
C PHE A 995 22.96 -4.82 -7.53
N LEU A 996 22.37 -3.66 -7.28
CA LEU A 996 23.03 -2.50 -6.70
C LEU A 996 22.87 -2.52 -5.18
N VAL A 997 23.96 -2.83 -4.47
CA VAL A 997 23.92 -3.15 -3.02
C VAL A 997 23.47 -1.94 -2.20
N ARG A 998 24.08 -0.76 -2.38
CA ARG A 998 23.72 0.46 -1.64
C ARG A 998 22.37 1.07 -1.99
N ARG A 999 21.88 0.83 -3.20
CA ARG A 999 20.59 1.36 -3.63
C ARG A 999 19.44 0.39 -3.34
N CYS A 1000 19.76 -0.83 -2.91
CA CYS A 1000 18.82 -1.95 -2.80
C CYS A 1000 17.90 -2.01 -4.03
N ALA A 1001 18.51 -2.10 -5.22
CA ALA A 1001 17.78 -2.04 -6.49
C ALA A 1001 18.39 -2.96 -7.54
N LEU A 1002 17.55 -3.51 -8.41
CA LEU A 1002 17.97 -4.17 -9.63
C LEU A 1002 18.14 -3.15 -10.75
N LEU A 1003 19.22 -3.28 -11.51
CA LEU A 1003 19.48 -2.53 -12.73
C LEU A 1003 19.40 -3.48 -13.92
N TYR A 1004 18.41 -3.23 -14.77
CA TYR A 1004 18.23 -3.90 -16.06
C TYR A 1004 18.84 -3.04 -17.15
N LEU A 1005 19.72 -3.62 -17.95
CA LEU A 1005 20.32 -2.97 -19.13
C LEU A 1005 19.91 -3.72 -20.40
N TYR A 1006 19.44 -2.96 -21.40
CA TYR A 1006 19.18 -3.47 -22.74
C TYR A 1006 19.63 -2.47 -23.80
N THR A 1007 20.52 -2.89 -24.71
CA THR A 1007 20.98 -2.09 -25.86
C THR A 1007 21.46 -0.67 -25.52
N GLY A 1008 22.10 -0.51 -24.35
CA GLY A 1008 22.60 0.79 -23.87
C GLY A 1008 21.57 1.65 -23.13
N ASN A 1009 20.32 1.22 -23.06
CA ASN A 1009 19.29 1.77 -22.18
C ASN A 1009 19.26 1.01 -20.85
N GLY A 1010 18.77 1.67 -19.80
CA GLY A 1010 18.64 1.05 -18.48
C GLY A 1010 17.33 1.41 -17.78
N SER A 1011 16.84 0.50 -16.94
CA SER A 1011 15.72 0.71 -16.02
C SER A 1011 16.06 0.13 -14.66
N PHE A 1012 15.48 0.69 -13.60
CA PHE A 1012 15.61 0.17 -12.24
C PHE A 1012 14.36 -0.64 -11.86
N GLY A 1013 14.55 -1.71 -11.09
CA GLY A 1013 13.47 -2.42 -10.41
C GLY A 1013 13.82 -2.74 -8.96
N HIS A 1014 12.90 -3.41 -8.29
CA HIS A 1014 13.02 -3.73 -6.86
C HIS A 1014 14.08 -4.79 -6.62
N ALA A 1015 14.81 -4.65 -5.51
CA ALA A 1015 15.68 -5.71 -5.01
C ALA A 1015 14.87 -6.96 -4.62
N PRO A 1016 15.48 -8.16 -4.69
CA PRO A 1016 14.87 -9.39 -4.18
C PRO A 1016 15.01 -9.53 -2.65
N TYR A 1017 15.29 -8.43 -1.93
CA TYR A 1017 15.42 -8.42 -0.47
C TYR A 1017 14.24 -7.68 0.14
N LEU A 1018 13.68 -8.26 1.17
CA LEU A 1018 12.61 -7.69 1.98
C LEU A 1018 13.14 -7.45 3.39
N ASN A 1019 12.64 -6.41 4.05
CA ASN A 1019 12.88 -6.22 5.47
C ASN A 1019 12.10 -7.24 6.32
N VAL A 1020 12.24 -7.17 7.64
CA VAL A 1020 11.55 -8.07 8.59
C VAL A 1020 10.01 -8.01 8.51
N HIS A 1021 9.46 -6.99 7.85
CA HIS A 1021 8.02 -6.80 7.62
C HIS A 1021 7.59 -7.23 6.22
N GLY A 1022 8.46 -7.86 5.43
CA GLY A 1022 8.14 -8.25 4.07
C GLY A 1022 7.99 -7.07 3.11
N GLU A 1023 8.60 -5.91 3.41
CA GLU A 1023 8.56 -4.72 2.54
C GLU A 1023 9.88 -4.50 1.79
N ILE A 1024 9.78 -3.89 0.61
CA ILE A 1024 10.94 -3.40 -0.13
C ILE A 1024 11.44 -2.11 0.53
N ASP A 1025 12.69 -2.13 0.97
CA ASP A 1025 13.38 -0.98 1.53
C ASP A 1025 14.11 -0.19 0.43
N PHE A 1026 13.52 0.95 0.04
CA PHE A 1026 14.09 1.81 -0.98
C PHE A 1026 15.21 2.66 -0.39
N SER A 1027 16.43 2.44 -0.88
CA SER A 1027 17.64 3.17 -0.43
C SER A 1027 18.03 2.90 1.03
N MET A 1028 17.51 1.85 1.67
CA MET A 1028 17.88 1.41 3.02
C MET A 1028 17.75 2.50 4.07
N ARG A 1029 16.51 2.95 4.30
CA ARG A 1029 16.23 4.06 5.24
C ARG A 1029 15.89 3.59 6.64
#